data_AF-A0A7C8AKC0-F1
#
_entry.id   AF-A0A7C8AKC0-F1
#
_cell.length_a   1.000
_cell.length_b   1.000
_cell.length_c   1.000
_cell.angle_alpha   90.00
_cell.angle_beta   90.00
_cell.angle_gamma   90.00
#
_symmetry.space_group_name_H-M   'P 1'
#
loop_
_entity.id
_entity.type
_entity.pdbx_description
1 polymer ?
#
loop_
_entity_poly.entity_id
_entity_poly.type
_entity_poly.pdbx_seq_one_letter_code
_entity_poly.pdbx_strand_id
1 'polypeptide(L)'
;MGTDLVLALYIVSLGVSAGLAGLFAQEVLVGQGYVPGFRTSIMLVGGVACGYLCVQTLYMAVVRMLKPTKAWPHLFAETLSHLGTLIFLPYVFRVQVDWPDPLLEKVEPLVYVGAFVVVHGFFKLTSFFAALRARPSGRFGALGWAGLCAVSAFAAHASLTTWFRETEAARPRAPVTARHWQVGDAHALGREMPEGSVLEFALDCYPGQCLTLRFAPAPAAGPETASPDSIYVTVFLDGDESKRFSGPVRLTTAGWSELRVPADIFPDRPVGGSISWGSQREPGWRRVLGLRPMAMSNRKVLFSGPFQHEERRPETEDPNLLVLVVEGLGARHVSCLGYDRETTPAIDRELAPFAHTFTNAYTAAPETAAAAMTVLTGLDPLAHRYLGAAHGPLPERFESLAEVLLDDRYATAAFTEGEGERGGGLVFGSGFERGFEFFDASYRSASGDAAGGVTDSSATLEKVHDWVDAHSDGKFFAFVCLRELCAFEMRERYAPGFVGERARPAPRDVYDSALAYLDGRIGDLIARIRNRDTRRNTCIVLTSTHGFDFTGKPDAAPKVGLVEDVLHVPLIIYVPGLKKTPRPELVALEDVAPTLAHLAGVRFSSPVAGRSFFEPAFLNEPISVFGDPLAVSIRTERWRFTWQTRRRPFGAGMAEADEATGLYDVRELTRQGWTRNAAAQYPRIVSGFQKQLEEHLDTLSAPSDD
;
A
#
# COMPACT_ATOMS: atom_id res chain seq x y z
N MET A 1 45.76 -29.61 52.62
CA MET A 1 45.03 -28.34 52.42
C MET A 1 43.87 -28.31 53.41
N GLY A 2 43.76 -27.30 54.27
CA GLY A 2 42.69 -27.24 55.26
C GLY A 2 41.32 -27.01 54.60
N THR A 3 40.26 -27.63 55.13
CA THR A 3 38.88 -27.50 54.61
C THR A 3 38.43 -26.04 54.50
N ASP A 4 38.89 -25.18 55.41
CA ASP A 4 38.55 -23.76 55.45
C ASP A 4 39.17 -22.96 54.29
N LEU A 5 40.40 -23.29 53.90
CA LEU A 5 41.06 -22.68 52.74
C LEU A 5 40.33 -23.04 51.44
N VAL A 6 39.92 -24.31 51.30
CA VAL A 6 39.18 -24.77 50.11
C VAL A 6 37.78 -24.15 50.05
N LEU A 7 37.13 -23.96 51.20
CA LEU A 7 35.85 -23.28 51.29
C LEU A 7 35.97 -21.79 50.92
N ALA A 8 37.02 -21.09 51.38
CA ALA A 8 37.28 -19.71 50.99
C ALA A 8 37.48 -19.58 49.47
N LEU A 9 38.28 -20.48 48.87
CA LEU A 9 38.48 -20.53 47.41
C LEU A 9 37.19 -20.83 46.65
N TYR A 10 36.34 -21.72 47.19
CA TYR A 10 35.02 -21.99 46.61
C TYR A 10 34.14 -20.73 46.59
N ILE A 11 34.06 -19.99 47.70
CA ILE A 11 33.20 -18.79 47.79
C ILE A 11 33.70 -17.71 46.83
N VAL A 12 35.02 -17.47 46.80
CA VAL A 12 35.62 -16.47 45.91
C VAL A 12 35.41 -16.86 44.45
N SER A 13 35.70 -18.12 44.07
CA SER A 13 35.49 -18.59 42.69
C SER A 13 34.02 -18.51 42.29
N LEU A 14 33.09 -18.87 43.17
CA LEU A 14 31.65 -18.78 42.90
C LEU A 14 31.22 -17.35 42.59
N GLY A 15 31.66 -16.37 43.39
CA GLY A 15 31.35 -14.96 43.18
C GLY A 15 31.94 -14.41 41.89
N VAL A 16 33.22 -14.71 41.61
CA VAL A 16 33.88 -14.29 40.36
C VAL A 16 33.19 -14.91 39.15
N SER A 17 32.88 -16.20 39.18
CA SER A 17 32.20 -16.90 38.09
C SER A 17 30.78 -16.40 37.84
N ALA A 18 30.03 -16.08 38.89
CA ALA A 18 28.71 -15.47 38.76
C ALA A 18 28.79 -14.11 38.06
N GLY A 19 29.76 -13.26 38.47
CA GLY A 19 30.02 -11.98 37.82
C GLY A 19 30.42 -12.12 36.36
N LEU A 20 31.32 -13.05 36.03
CA LEU A 20 31.76 -13.33 34.66
C LEU A 20 30.63 -13.84 33.77
N ALA A 21 29.76 -14.72 34.27
CA ALA A 21 28.57 -15.15 33.54
C ALA A 21 27.62 -13.97 33.25
N GLY A 22 27.43 -13.08 34.23
CA GLY A 22 26.65 -11.86 34.05
C GLY A 22 27.24 -10.90 33.01
N LEU A 23 28.55 -10.64 33.08
CA LEU A 23 29.27 -9.80 32.12
C LEU A 23 29.26 -10.39 30.70
N PHE A 24 29.42 -11.70 30.58
CA PHE A 24 29.30 -12.40 29.30
C PHE A 24 27.92 -12.20 28.69
N ALA A 25 26.85 -12.45 29.46
CA ALA A 25 25.48 -12.24 29.00
C ALA A 25 25.22 -10.77 28.63
N GLN A 26 25.80 -9.83 29.38
CA GLN A 26 25.69 -8.41 29.09
C GLN A 26 26.42 -8.01 27.81
N GLU A 27 27.66 -8.45 27.55
CA GLU A 27 28.32 -8.17 26.27
C GLU A 27 27.57 -8.80 25.09
N VAL A 28 27.07 -10.04 25.25
CA VAL A 28 26.23 -10.68 24.23
C VAL A 28 24.99 -9.85 23.96
N LEU A 29 24.29 -9.35 24.98
CA LEU A 29 23.04 -8.61 24.80
C LEU A 29 23.22 -7.12 24.44
N VAL A 30 24.35 -6.50 24.81
CA VAL A 30 24.75 -5.15 24.37
C VAL A 30 25.02 -5.13 22.89
N GLY A 31 25.81 -6.09 22.38
CA GLY A 31 26.08 -6.22 20.94
C GLY A 31 24.81 -6.49 20.11
N GLN A 32 23.69 -6.75 20.80
CA GLN A 32 22.40 -7.11 20.22
C GLN A 32 21.32 -6.04 20.50
N GLY A 33 21.65 -4.96 21.21
CA GLY A 33 20.78 -3.80 21.45
C GLY A 33 19.82 -3.88 22.65
N TYR A 34 19.91 -4.92 23.48
CA TYR A 34 18.97 -5.17 24.60
C TYR A 34 19.36 -4.53 25.94
N VAL A 35 20.39 -3.68 25.92
CA VAL A 35 20.92 -3.03 27.12
C VAL A 35 21.03 -1.53 26.83
N PRO A 36 19.90 -0.80 26.88
CA PRO A 36 19.84 0.61 26.45
C PRO A 36 20.56 1.59 27.37
N GLY A 37 21.01 1.15 28.55
CA GLY A 37 21.67 2.04 29.50
C GLY A 37 22.35 1.31 30.66
N PHE A 38 23.02 2.11 31.49
CA PHE A 38 23.80 1.60 32.62
C PHE A 38 22.94 0.82 33.63
N ARG A 39 21.73 1.31 33.93
CA ARG A 39 20.82 0.66 34.88
C ARG A 39 20.33 -0.71 34.39
N THR A 40 19.91 -0.82 33.12
CA THR A 40 19.50 -2.10 32.52
C THR A 40 20.69 -3.07 32.45
N SER A 41 21.90 -2.56 32.20
CA SER A 41 23.14 -3.35 32.24
C SER A 41 23.37 -3.98 33.62
N ILE A 42 23.29 -3.20 34.70
CA ILE A 42 23.44 -3.70 36.07
C ILE A 42 22.39 -4.77 36.39
N MET A 43 21.12 -4.54 36.02
CA MET A 43 20.05 -5.50 36.29
C MET A 43 20.25 -6.81 35.51
N LEU A 44 20.72 -6.74 34.27
CA LEU A 44 21.04 -7.94 33.51
C LEU A 44 22.20 -8.73 34.13
N VAL A 45 23.32 -8.06 34.42
CA VAL A 45 24.51 -8.67 35.03
C VAL A 45 24.14 -9.29 36.38
N GLY A 46 23.46 -8.53 37.24
CA GLY A 46 23.01 -8.99 38.56
C GLY A 46 22.02 -10.15 38.47
N GLY A 47 21.04 -10.07 37.57
CA GLY A 47 20.04 -11.11 37.35
C GLY A 47 20.65 -12.42 36.87
N VAL A 48 21.54 -12.39 35.88
CA VAL A 48 22.25 -13.57 35.37
C VAL A 48 23.22 -14.12 36.42
N ALA A 49 23.94 -13.27 37.15
CA ALA A 49 24.82 -13.68 38.23
C ALA A 49 24.03 -14.40 39.35
N CYS A 50 22.89 -13.85 39.77
CA CYS A 50 22.00 -14.49 40.74
C CYS A 50 21.39 -15.79 40.20
N GLY A 51 21.05 -15.87 38.91
CA GLY A 51 20.59 -17.09 38.27
C GLY A 51 21.66 -18.18 38.29
N TYR A 52 22.90 -17.83 37.97
CA TYR A 52 24.05 -18.72 38.10
C TYR A 52 24.21 -19.22 39.54
N LEU A 53 24.24 -18.30 40.53
CA LEU A 53 24.30 -18.65 41.95
C LEU A 53 23.16 -19.60 42.37
N CYS A 54 21.94 -19.36 41.90
CA CYS A 54 20.79 -20.22 42.15
C CYS A 54 21.05 -21.66 41.68
N VAL A 55 21.52 -21.84 40.44
CA VAL A 55 21.82 -23.18 39.90
C VAL A 55 22.95 -23.87 40.69
N GLN A 56 24.02 -23.14 41.02
CA GLN A 56 25.16 -23.71 41.76
C GLN A 56 24.76 -24.12 43.19
N THR A 57 23.97 -23.29 43.86
CA THR A 57 23.51 -23.54 45.24
C THR A 57 22.43 -24.61 45.30
N LEU A 58 21.57 -24.72 44.28
CA LEU A 58 20.65 -25.83 44.11
C LEU A 58 21.39 -27.16 44.00
N TYR A 59 22.42 -27.22 43.14
CA TYR A 59 23.26 -28.40 43.03
C TYR A 59 23.87 -28.80 44.38
N MET A 60 24.42 -27.84 45.13
CA MET A 60 24.97 -28.09 46.47
C MET A 60 23.91 -28.59 47.46
N ALA A 61 22.69 -28.05 47.42
CA ALA A 61 21.58 -28.50 48.25
C ALA A 61 21.19 -29.94 47.93
N VAL A 62 21.02 -30.27 46.63
CA VAL A 62 20.67 -31.61 46.14
C VAL A 62 21.75 -32.62 46.52
N VAL A 63 23.02 -32.34 46.23
CA VAL A 63 24.12 -33.25 46.54
C VAL A 63 24.22 -33.48 48.05
N ARG A 64 24.09 -32.45 48.89
CA ARG A 64 24.14 -32.61 50.35
C ARG A 64 22.90 -33.28 50.95
N MET A 65 21.75 -33.21 50.28
CA MET A 65 20.56 -33.96 50.66
C MET A 65 20.73 -35.45 50.35
N LEU A 66 21.20 -35.77 49.14
CA LEU A 66 21.46 -37.14 48.68
C LEU A 66 22.57 -37.80 49.48
N LYS A 67 23.72 -37.12 49.61
CA LYS A 67 24.87 -37.58 50.38
C LYS A 67 25.56 -36.41 51.09
N PRO A 68 25.28 -36.22 52.39
CA PRO A 68 25.90 -35.15 53.16
C PRO A 68 27.42 -35.28 53.15
N THR A 69 28.14 -34.27 52.70
CA THR A 69 29.60 -34.28 52.67
C THR A 69 30.17 -32.91 53.03
N LYS A 70 31.29 -32.93 53.76
CA LYS A 70 32.18 -31.77 53.97
C LYS A 70 33.58 -32.04 53.39
N ALA A 71 33.72 -33.04 52.53
CA ALA A 71 35.02 -33.45 52.05
C ALA A 71 35.62 -32.39 51.12
N TRP A 72 36.88 -32.04 51.38
CA TRP A 72 37.62 -31.06 50.59
C TRP A 72 37.71 -31.41 49.08
N PRO A 73 37.77 -32.68 48.63
CA PRO A 73 37.85 -32.99 47.19
C PRO A 73 36.57 -32.61 46.43
N HIS A 74 35.40 -32.66 47.09
CA HIS A 74 34.15 -32.21 46.50
C HIS A 74 34.15 -30.68 46.31
N LEU A 75 34.50 -29.93 47.37
CA LEU A 75 34.61 -28.47 47.29
C LEU A 75 35.69 -28.02 46.29
N PHE A 76 36.80 -28.76 46.19
CA PHE A 76 37.86 -28.47 45.22
C PHE A 76 37.40 -28.69 43.78
N ALA A 77 36.70 -29.80 43.49
CA ALA A 77 36.13 -30.04 42.16
C ALA A 77 35.05 -29.01 41.79
N GLU A 78 34.26 -28.53 42.76
CA GLU A 78 33.35 -27.40 42.55
C GLU A 78 34.08 -26.10 42.21
N THR A 79 35.16 -25.78 42.93
CA THR A 79 36.01 -24.62 42.62
C THR A 79 36.53 -24.71 41.18
N LEU A 80 36.99 -25.88 40.72
CA LEU A 80 37.41 -26.08 39.33
C LEU A 80 36.26 -25.93 38.33
N SER A 81 35.06 -26.38 38.69
CA SER A 81 33.85 -26.20 37.88
C SER A 81 33.51 -24.72 37.67
N HIS A 82 33.69 -23.89 38.70
CA HIS A 82 33.52 -22.44 38.60
C HIS A 82 34.56 -21.81 37.66
N LEU A 83 35.84 -22.23 37.73
CA LEU A 83 36.88 -21.76 36.80
C LEU A 83 36.55 -22.01 35.32
N GLY A 84 35.59 -22.89 35.01
CA GLY A 84 35.05 -23.03 33.66
C GLY A 84 34.54 -21.70 33.07
N THR A 85 34.04 -20.76 33.87
CA THR A 85 33.58 -19.45 33.37
C THR A 85 34.72 -18.58 32.82
N LEU A 86 35.99 -18.92 33.08
CA LEU A 86 37.14 -18.23 32.49
C LEU A 86 37.16 -18.37 30.95
N ILE A 87 36.45 -19.36 30.41
CA ILE A 87 36.22 -19.51 28.96
C ILE A 87 35.56 -18.25 28.37
N PHE A 88 34.76 -17.51 29.14
CA PHE A 88 34.12 -16.29 28.68
C PHE A 88 35.04 -15.06 28.61
N LEU A 89 36.24 -15.11 29.22
CA LEU A 89 37.14 -13.95 29.29
C LEU A 89 37.53 -13.36 27.93
N PRO A 90 37.90 -14.16 26.90
CA PRO A 90 38.23 -13.60 25.60
C PRO A 90 37.05 -12.81 25.01
N TYR A 91 35.83 -13.31 25.15
CA TYR A 91 34.62 -12.61 24.69
C TYR A 91 34.34 -11.33 25.49
N VAL A 92 34.37 -11.41 26.83
CA VAL A 92 34.14 -10.26 27.73
C VAL A 92 35.17 -9.14 27.51
N PHE A 93 36.43 -9.49 27.22
CA PHE A 93 37.49 -8.53 26.93
C PHE A 93 37.64 -8.19 25.44
N ARG A 94 36.73 -8.68 24.58
CA ARG A 94 36.73 -8.43 23.13
C ARG A 94 38.05 -8.78 22.45
N VAL A 95 38.68 -9.86 22.89
CA VAL A 95 39.85 -10.43 22.23
C VAL A 95 39.38 -11.07 20.92
N GLN A 96 39.89 -10.58 19.78
CA GLN A 96 39.56 -11.13 18.47
C GLN A 96 40.06 -12.57 18.35
N VAL A 97 39.16 -13.49 18.01
CA VAL A 97 39.48 -14.89 17.72
C VAL A 97 39.24 -15.12 16.23
N ASP A 98 40.29 -15.50 15.52
CA ASP A 98 40.20 -15.84 14.10
C ASP A 98 39.57 -17.23 13.96
N TRP A 99 38.24 -17.26 13.80
CA TRP A 99 37.50 -18.49 13.61
C TRP A 99 37.80 -19.11 12.23
N PRO A 100 38.08 -20.43 12.17
CA PRO A 100 38.45 -21.08 10.91
C PRO A 100 37.30 -21.20 9.89
N ASP A 101 36.05 -21.01 10.34
CA ASP A 101 34.86 -21.07 9.49
C ASP A 101 33.95 -19.85 9.78
N PRO A 102 33.49 -19.11 8.75
CA PRO A 102 32.57 -17.98 8.91
C PRO A 102 31.24 -18.32 9.59
N LEU A 103 30.81 -19.58 9.59
CA LEU A 103 29.65 -20.03 10.35
C LEU A 103 29.89 -19.97 11.85
N LEU A 104 31.11 -20.30 12.32
CA LEU A 104 31.46 -20.24 13.74
C LEU A 104 31.51 -18.80 14.24
N GLU A 105 31.96 -17.86 13.41
CA GLU A 105 31.90 -16.43 13.71
C GLU A 105 30.45 -15.96 13.94
N LYS A 106 29.49 -16.41 13.11
CA LYS A 106 28.06 -16.05 13.25
C LYS A 106 27.41 -16.62 14.51
N VAL A 107 27.96 -17.68 15.10
CA VAL A 107 27.45 -18.33 16.31
C VAL A 107 28.45 -18.27 17.47
N GLU A 108 29.43 -17.36 17.41
CA GLU A 108 30.54 -17.28 18.35
C GLU A 108 30.10 -17.37 19.83
N PRO A 109 29.08 -16.61 20.30
CA PRO A 109 28.61 -16.73 21.68
C PRO A 109 28.19 -18.16 22.08
N LEU A 110 27.59 -18.92 21.15
CA LEU A 110 27.17 -20.30 21.38
C LEU A 110 28.38 -21.24 21.47
N VAL A 111 29.48 -20.94 20.79
CA VAL A 111 30.73 -21.72 20.90
C VAL A 111 31.30 -21.58 22.31
N TYR A 112 31.36 -20.36 22.85
CA TYR A 112 31.78 -20.09 24.23
C TYR A 112 30.88 -20.79 25.25
N VAL A 113 29.56 -20.72 25.08
CA VAL A 113 28.60 -21.43 25.93
C VAL A 113 28.80 -22.95 25.84
N GLY A 114 28.98 -23.51 24.65
CA GLY A 114 29.23 -24.93 24.44
C GLY A 114 30.50 -25.42 25.14
N ALA A 115 31.61 -24.69 24.97
CA ALA A 115 32.87 -24.98 25.65
C ALA A 115 32.74 -24.90 27.18
N PHE A 116 32.03 -23.87 27.68
CA PHE A 116 31.72 -23.74 29.10
C PHE A 116 30.94 -24.96 29.61
N VAL A 117 29.87 -25.37 28.95
CA VAL A 117 29.04 -26.52 29.38
C VAL A 117 29.86 -27.81 29.46
N VAL A 118 30.75 -28.06 28.49
CA VAL A 118 31.62 -29.25 28.49
C VAL A 118 32.56 -29.25 29.69
N VAL A 119 33.30 -28.17 29.92
CA VAL A 119 34.28 -28.08 31.01
C VAL A 119 33.57 -28.06 32.37
N HIS A 120 32.52 -27.25 32.50
CA HIS A 120 31.72 -27.14 33.73
C HIS A 120 31.08 -28.48 34.08
N GLY A 121 30.47 -29.17 33.11
CA GLY A 121 29.83 -30.46 33.27
C GLY A 121 30.80 -31.57 33.70
N PHE A 122 31.99 -31.62 33.11
CA PHE A 122 33.03 -32.57 33.50
C PHE A 122 33.41 -32.44 34.99
N PHE A 123 33.64 -31.21 35.46
CA PHE A 123 33.98 -30.97 36.86
C PHE A 123 32.79 -31.14 37.81
N LYS A 124 31.56 -30.85 37.36
CA LYS A 124 30.34 -31.18 38.12
C LYS A 124 30.20 -32.67 38.34
N LEU A 125 30.40 -33.48 37.30
CA LEU A 125 30.37 -34.94 37.42
C LEU A 125 31.46 -35.44 38.37
N THR A 126 32.66 -34.89 38.26
CA THR A 126 33.79 -35.20 39.15
C THR A 126 33.47 -34.85 40.61
N SER A 127 32.89 -33.67 40.84
CA SER A 127 32.42 -33.20 42.15
C SER A 127 31.36 -34.12 42.74
N PHE A 128 30.40 -34.57 41.92
CA PHE A 128 29.35 -35.51 42.33
C PHE A 128 29.95 -36.84 42.80
N PHE A 129 30.87 -37.42 42.02
CA PHE A 129 31.54 -38.67 42.41
C PHE A 129 32.46 -38.50 43.63
N ALA A 130 33.12 -37.35 43.76
CA ALA A 130 33.91 -37.02 44.96
C ALA A 130 33.02 -36.94 46.21
N ALA A 131 31.82 -36.35 46.09
CA ALA A 131 30.81 -36.38 47.15
C ALA A 131 30.37 -37.81 47.47
N LEU A 132 30.12 -38.65 46.45
CA LEU A 132 29.77 -40.07 46.59
C LEU A 132 30.82 -40.93 47.28
N ARG A 133 32.10 -40.52 47.33
CA ARG A 133 33.16 -41.26 48.03
C ARG A 133 33.47 -40.73 49.43
N ALA A 134 32.90 -39.59 49.80
CA ALA A 134 33.14 -38.95 51.09
C ALA A 134 32.40 -39.63 52.25
N ARG A 135 32.93 -39.43 53.47
CA ARG A 135 32.24 -39.82 54.71
C ARG A 135 30.99 -38.94 54.95
N PRO A 136 29.86 -39.52 55.39
CA PRO A 136 28.63 -38.77 55.61
C PRO A 136 28.80 -37.67 56.68
N SER A 137 28.17 -36.52 56.46
CA SER A 137 27.96 -35.46 57.46
C SER A 137 26.47 -35.30 57.84
N GLY A 138 26.11 -34.28 58.62
CA GLY A 138 24.70 -33.95 58.88
C GLY A 138 24.00 -33.31 57.67
N ARG A 139 22.70 -33.58 57.50
CA ARG A 139 21.84 -33.02 56.42
C ARG A 139 21.42 -31.57 56.64
N PHE A 140 21.53 -31.03 57.85
CA PHE A 140 21.15 -29.65 58.17
C PHE A 140 21.84 -28.60 57.27
N GLY A 141 23.07 -28.88 56.80
CA GLY A 141 23.77 -28.01 55.87
C GLY A 141 23.10 -27.86 54.50
N ALA A 142 22.21 -28.78 54.10
CA ALA A 142 21.45 -28.68 52.86
C ALA A 142 20.38 -27.57 52.93
N LEU A 143 19.79 -27.32 54.11
CA LEU A 143 18.82 -26.24 54.30
C LEU A 143 19.43 -24.86 54.09
N GLY A 144 20.68 -24.65 54.51
CA GLY A 144 21.40 -23.39 54.26
C GLY A 144 21.62 -23.14 52.77
N TRP A 145 21.99 -24.16 52.00
CA TRP A 145 22.12 -24.05 50.54
C TRP A 145 20.78 -23.87 49.84
N ALA A 146 19.73 -24.56 50.30
CA ALA A 146 18.37 -24.38 49.79
C ALA A 146 17.85 -22.95 50.06
N GLY A 147 18.11 -22.39 51.24
CA GLY A 147 17.79 -21.00 51.56
C GLY A 147 18.55 -20.01 50.67
N LEU A 148 19.85 -20.21 50.46
CA LEU A 148 20.64 -19.37 49.55
C LEU A 148 20.17 -19.49 48.09
N CYS A 149 19.80 -20.70 47.65
CA CYS A 149 19.18 -20.94 46.35
C CYS A 149 17.87 -20.16 46.19
N ALA A 150 16.99 -20.20 47.20
CA ALA A 150 15.72 -19.47 47.16
C ALA A 150 15.94 -17.95 47.09
N VAL A 151 16.88 -17.41 47.88
CA VAL A 151 17.23 -15.97 47.84
C VAL A 151 17.82 -15.58 46.48
N SER A 152 18.73 -16.40 45.93
CA SER A 152 19.31 -16.16 44.61
C SER A 152 18.28 -16.27 43.48
N ALA A 153 17.33 -17.21 43.56
CA ALA A 153 16.22 -17.33 42.62
C ALA A 153 15.33 -16.09 42.63
N PHE A 154 14.94 -15.62 43.83
CA PHE A 154 14.14 -14.41 43.98
C PHE A 154 14.87 -13.17 43.43
N ALA A 155 16.15 -13.00 43.78
CA ALA A 155 16.96 -11.89 43.29
C ALA A 155 17.12 -11.93 41.75
N ALA A 156 17.36 -13.11 41.18
CA ALA A 156 17.43 -13.30 39.73
C ALA A 156 16.11 -12.91 39.05
N HIS A 157 14.99 -13.42 39.56
CA HIS A 157 13.66 -13.12 39.03
C HIS A 157 13.33 -11.63 39.11
N ALA A 158 13.54 -10.99 40.27
CA ALA A 158 13.28 -9.56 40.46
C ALA A 158 14.13 -8.68 39.55
N SER A 159 15.42 -9.03 39.40
CA SER A 159 16.37 -8.28 38.58
C SER A 159 16.09 -8.45 37.09
N LEU A 160 15.89 -9.68 36.60
CA LEU A 160 15.57 -9.94 35.18
C LEU A 160 14.19 -9.39 34.78
N THR A 161 13.19 -9.46 35.65
CA THR A 161 11.87 -8.86 35.38
C THR A 161 11.95 -7.33 35.31
N THR A 162 12.79 -6.72 36.13
CA THR A 162 13.02 -5.27 36.09
C THR A 162 13.82 -4.87 34.86
N TRP A 163 14.87 -5.62 34.51
CA TRP A 163 15.59 -5.47 33.25
C TRP A 163 14.62 -5.53 32.06
N PHE A 164 13.79 -6.56 31.97
CA PHE A 164 12.84 -6.73 30.86
C PHE A 164 11.87 -5.54 30.76
N ARG A 165 11.26 -5.13 31.87
CA ARG A 165 10.33 -3.97 31.90
C ARG A 165 10.99 -2.66 31.49
N GLU A 166 12.19 -2.38 32.01
CA GLU A 166 12.91 -1.14 31.70
C GLU A 166 13.41 -1.14 30.24
N THR A 167 13.82 -2.30 29.72
CA THR A 167 14.20 -2.48 28.32
C THR A 167 13.01 -2.25 27.39
N GLU A 168 11.85 -2.84 27.67
CA GLU A 168 10.62 -2.57 26.89
C GLU A 168 10.14 -1.12 27.03
N ALA A 169 10.26 -0.51 28.22
CA ALA A 169 9.92 0.89 28.43
C ALA A 169 10.83 1.86 27.64
N ALA A 170 12.08 1.47 27.40
CA ALA A 170 13.05 2.25 26.61
C ALA A 170 12.90 2.06 25.09
N ARG A 171 12.01 1.18 24.63
CA ARG A 171 11.78 0.93 23.20
C ARG A 171 11.29 2.21 22.50
N PRO A 172 11.87 2.59 21.35
CA PRO A 172 11.36 3.69 20.55
C PRO A 172 9.89 3.46 20.17
N ARG A 173 9.08 4.52 20.17
CA ARG A 173 7.66 4.45 19.79
C ARG A 173 7.44 5.15 18.46
N ALA A 174 6.70 4.51 17.57
CA ALA A 174 6.18 5.17 16.37
C ALA A 174 5.07 6.17 16.76
N PRO A 175 4.92 7.30 16.05
CA PRO A 175 3.78 8.18 16.21
C PRO A 175 2.46 7.44 15.96
N VAL A 176 1.45 7.74 16.77
CA VAL A 176 0.11 7.16 16.63
C VAL A 176 -0.59 7.74 15.40
N THR A 177 -0.42 9.04 15.15
CA THR A 177 -1.05 9.75 14.04
C THR A 177 -0.25 9.57 12.76
N ALA A 178 -0.91 9.05 11.73
CA ALA A 178 -0.38 9.07 10.38
C ALA A 178 -0.57 10.46 9.75
N ARG A 179 0.27 10.77 8.76
CA ARG A 179 0.23 12.00 7.97
C ARG A 179 0.45 11.63 6.51
N HIS A 180 0.06 12.51 5.60
CA HIS A 180 0.34 12.29 4.19
C HIS A 180 1.82 12.51 3.89
N TRP A 181 2.38 11.60 3.11
CA TRP A 181 3.76 11.63 2.66
C TRP A 181 3.81 11.42 1.16
N GLN A 182 4.51 12.33 0.48
CA GLN A 182 4.95 12.15 -0.90
C GLN A 182 6.34 11.52 -0.89
N VAL A 183 6.50 10.39 -1.56
CA VAL A 183 7.78 9.71 -1.75
C VAL A 183 7.96 9.46 -3.24
N GLY A 184 8.95 10.13 -3.82
CA GLY A 184 9.09 10.19 -5.28
C GLY A 184 7.80 10.74 -5.90
N ASP A 185 7.18 9.92 -6.74
CA ASP A 185 5.98 10.27 -7.51
C ASP A 185 4.66 9.91 -6.81
N ALA A 186 4.72 9.20 -5.68
CA ALA A 186 3.56 8.58 -5.06
C ALA A 186 3.26 9.13 -3.66
N HIS A 187 1.97 9.29 -3.39
CA HIS A 187 1.42 9.74 -2.11
C HIS A 187 0.77 8.58 -1.37
N ALA A 188 1.02 8.51 -0.06
CA ALA A 188 0.35 7.57 0.83
C ALA A 188 0.21 8.13 2.25
N LEU A 189 -0.76 7.64 3.01
CA LEU A 189 -0.90 7.93 4.43
C LEU A 189 0.13 7.11 5.22
N GLY A 190 1.08 7.75 5.90
CA GLY A 190 2.18 7.06 6.57
C GLY A 190 2.66 7.72 7.85
N ARG A 191 3.56 7.06 8.55
CA ARG A 191 4.17 7.49 9.81
C ARG A 191 5.67 7.21 9.80
N GLU A 192 6.44 8.05 10.48
CA GLU A 192 7.84 7.73 10.75
C GLU A 192 7.94 6.58 11.76
N MET A 193 8.64 5.51 11.40
CA MET A 193 8.86 4.36 12.25
C MET A 193 10.36 4.26 12.59
N PRO A 194 10.77 4.60 13.82
CA PRO A 194 12.16 4.41 14.27
C PRO A 194 12.58 2.95 14.22
N GLU A 195 13.86 2.68 13.98
CA GLU A 195 14.40 1.31 14.02
C GLU A 195 14.14 0.66 15.38
N GLY A 196 13.74 -0.62 15.41
CA GLY A 196 13.43 -1.34 16.64
C GLY A 196 12.15 -0.90 17.37
N SER A 197 11.42 0.09 16.84
CA SER A 197 10.06 0.37 17.30
C SER A 197 9.12 -0.78 16.92
N VAL A 198 8.03 -0.88 17.67
CA VAL A 198 6.96 -1.84 17.41
C VAL A 198 5.67 -1.07 17.21
N LEU A 199 4.98 -1.38 16.12
CA LEU A 199 3.64 -0.89 15.85
C LEU A 199 2.65 -2.03 16.07
N GLU A 200 1.85 -1.91 17.11
CA GLU A 200 0.72 -2.81 17.37
C GLU A 200 -0.47 -2.40 16.49
N PHE A 201 -1.21 -3.39 15.99
CA PHE A 201 -2.39 -3.19 15.15
C PHE A 201 -3.46 -4.25 15.46
N ALA A 202 -4.73 -3.87 15.27
CA ALA A 202 -5.86 -4.79 15.39
C ALA A 202 -6.22 -5.34 14.00
N LEU A 203 -6.80 -6.54 13.97
CA LEU A 203 -7.28 -7.17 12.74
C LEU A 203 -8.71 -7.67 12.87
N ASP A 204 -9.50 -7.47 11.82
CA ASP A 204 -10.72 -8.23 11.59
C ASP A 204 -10.31 -9.57 10.96
N CYS A 205 -10.83 -10.68 11.48
CA CYS A 205 -10.58 -12.01 10.91
C CYS A 205 -11.50 -12.26 9.71
N TYR A 206 -10.93 -12.65 8.58
CA TYR A 206 -11.71 -13.19 7.48
C TYR A 206 -10.93 -14.23 6.67
N PRO A 207 -11.63 -15.10 5.92
CA PRO A 207 -10.99 -16.18 5.20
C PRO A 207 -10.11 -15.63 4.05
N GLY A 208 -8.84 -16.07 3.96
CA GLY A 208 -7.93 -15.63 2.88
C GLY A 208 -7.30 -14.26 3.12
N GLN A 209 -7.32 -13.77 4.35
CA GLN A 209 -6.72 -12.50 4.73
C GLN A 209 -5.22 -12.43 4.46
N CYS A 210 -4.77 -11.40 3.76
CA CYS A 210 -3.36 -11.03 3.61
C CYS A 210 -3.15 -9.56 4.03
N LEU A 211 -1.89 -9.15 4.18
CA LEU A 211 -1.55 -7.76 4.50
C LEU A 211 -0.60 -7.15 3.48
N THR A 212 -0.86 -5.91 3.09
CA THR A 212 0.10 -5.07 2.36
C THR A 212 0.71 -4.04 3.30
N LEU A 213 2.04 -4.01 3.33
CA LEU A 213 2.84 -3.05 4.10
C LEU A 213 3.68 -2.23 3.13
N ARG A 214 3.78 -0.92 3.34
CA ARG A 214 4.58 -0.04 2.48
C ARG A 214 5.65 0.69 3.28
N PHE A 215 6.86 0.74 2.73
CA PHE A 215 8.01 1.37 3.35
C PHE A 215 8.74 2.29 2.39
N ALA A 216 9.29 3.38 2.92
CA ALA A 216 10.13 4.30 2.17
C ALA A 216 11.23 4.90 3.06
N PRO A 217 12.32 5.42 2.47
CA PRO A 217 13.30 6.18 3.23
C PRO A 217 12.65 7.37 3.94
N ALA A 218 12.96 7.56 5.23
CA ALA A 218 12.52 8.75 5.96
C ALA A 218 13.48 9.92 5.70
N PRO A 219 13.00 11.19 5.76
CA PRO A 219 13.88 12.34 5.70
C PRO A 219 14.96 12.27 6.79
N ALA A 220 16.22 12.41 6.39
CA ALA A 220 17.38 12.27 7.28
C ALA A 220 18.16 13.58 7.39
N ALA A 221 18.62 13.91 8.60
CA ALA A 221 19.47 15.09 8.85
C ALA A 221 20.95 14.83 8.55
N GLY A 222 21.35 13.57 8.40
CA GLY A 222 22.71 13.14 8.10
C GLY A 222 22.83 11.61 7.97
N PRO A 223 24.05 11.10 7.67
CA PRO A 223 24.28 9.69 7.37
C PRO A 223 23.89 8.71 8.50
N GLU A 224 24.00 9.14 9.75
CA GLU A 224 23.64 8.32 10.93
C GLU A 224 22.13 8.11 11.06
N THR A 225 21.33 9.01 10.49
CA THR A 225 19.86 8.96 10.49
C THR A 225 19.27 8.45 9.18
N ALA A 226 20.10 8.30 8.15
CA ALA A 226 19.69 7.83 6.83
C ALA A 226 19.17 6.39 6.89
N SER A 227 18.05 6.15 6.21
CA SER A 227 17.51 4.80 6.03
C SER A 227 18.50 3.94 5.22
N PRO A 228 18.64 2.65 5.54
CA PRO A 228 19.48 1.74 4.75
C PRO A 228 18.80 1.39 3.41
N ASP A 229 19.58 0.95 2.42
CA ASP A 229 19.04 0.49 1.12
C ASP A 229 18.12 -0.72 1.23
N SER A 230 18.23 -1.48 2.32
CA SER A 230 17.35 -2.60 2.61
C SER A 230 17.11 -2.74 4.10
N ILE A 231 15.87 -3.06 4.45
CA ILE A 231 15.42 -3.34 5.82
C ILE A 231 14.91 -4.76 5.92
N TYR A 232 14.85 -5.28 7.13
CA TYR A 232 14.17 -6.54 7.45
C TYR A 232 12.96 -6.22 8.29
N VAL A 233 11.79 -6.60 7.80
CA VAL A 233 10.51 -6.38 8.47
C VAL A 233 10.07 -7.70 9.08
N THR A 234 9.59 -7.66 10.32
CA THR A 234 9.03 -8.81 11.01
C THR A 234 7.61 -8.46 11.45
N VAL A 235 6.66 -9.31 11.08
CA VAL A 235 5.25 -9.24 11.46
C VAL A 235 4.94 -10.40 12.39
N PHE A 236 4.49 -10.08 13.59
CA PHE A 236 4.00 -11.03 14.58
C PHE A 236 2.48 -10.97 14.59
N LEU A 237 1.83 -12.14 14.62
CA LEU A 237 0.39 -12.23 14.73
C LEU A 237 0.03 -12.78 16.11
N ASP A 238 -0.98 -12.19 16.74
CA ASP A 238 -1.46 -12.63 18.04
C ASP A 238 -2.20 -13.98 17.92
N GLY A 239 -2.08 -14.82 18.94
CA GLY A 239 -2.76 -16.12 19.02
C GLY A 239 -1.89 -17.33 18.69
N ASP A 240 -0.73 -17.16 18.05
CA ASP A 240 0.28 -18.20 17.86
C ASP A 240 1.69 -17.58 17.71
N GLU A 241 2.43 -17.50 18.82
CA GLU A 241 3.78 -16.90 18.84
C GLU A 241 4.80 -17.65 17.94
N SER A 242 4.47 -18.85 17.46
CA SER A 242 5.30 -19.60 16.53
C SER A 242 5.15 -19.12 15.08
N LYS A 243 4.02 -18.49 14.73
CA LYS A 243 3.73 -17.96 13.40
C LYS A 243 4.11 -16.48 13.31
N ARG A 244 5.16 -16.21 12.55
CA ARG A 244 5.62 -14.86 12.20
C ARG A 244 6.03 -14.83 10.73
N PHE A 245 5.85 -13.68 10.10
CA PHE A 245 6.43 -13.41 8.79
C PHE A 245 7.67 -12.53 8.95
N SER A 246 8.73 -12.82 8.21
CA SER A 246 9.91 -11.95 8.17
C SER A 246 10.52 -11.95 6.77
N GLY A 247 10.69 -10.75 6.21
CA GLY A 247 11.14 -10.57 4.83
C GLY A 247 12.00 -9.31 4.67
N PRO A 248 12.96 -9.31 3.73
CA PRO A 248 13.67 -8.10 3.37
C PRO A 248 12.79 -7.19 2.51
N VAL A 249 12.94 -5.87 2.68
CA VAL A 249 12.38 -4.85 1.81
C VAL A 249 13.52 -3.98 1.32
N ARG A 250 13.70 -3.90 0.00
CA ARG A 250 14.64 -2.95 -0.61
C ARG A 250 13.93 -1.60 -0.71
N LEU A 251 14.48 -0.58 -0.07
CA LEU A 251 13.93 0.77 -0.13
C LEU A 251 14.35 1.47 -1.42
N THR A 252 13.45 2.28 -1.98
CA THR A 252 13.71 3.13 -3.13
C THR A 252 13.34 4.57 -2.81
N THR A 253 14.08 5.52 -3.36
CA THR A 253 13.75 6.96 -3.28
C THR A 253 12.71 7.37 -4.32
N ALA A 254 12.49 6.53 -5.34
CA ALA A 254 11.54 6.81 -6.43
C ALA A 254 10.07 6.51 -6.06
N GLY A 255 9.81 5.88 -4.91
CA GLY A 255 8.45 5.50 -4.51
C GLY A 255 8.40 4.62 -3.27
N TRP A 256 7.21 4.13 -2.97
CA TRP A 256 6.97 3.21 -1.86
C TRP A 256 7.35 1.78 -2.23
N SER A 257 8.06 1.11 -1.33
CA SER A 257 8.44 -0.31 -1.46
C SER A 257 7.44 -1.16 -0.69
N GLU A 258 6.84 -2.14 -1.36
CA GLU A 258 5.79 -2.97 -0.76
C GLU A 258 6.32 -4.30 -0.23
N LEU A 259 5.69 -4.77 0.84
CA LEU A 259 5.87 -6.11 1.40
C LEU A 259 4.48 -6.71 1.66
N ARG A 260 4.19 -7.81 0.97
CA ARG A 260 2.95 -8.57 1.17
C ARG A 260 3.19 -9.70 2.17
N VAL A 261 2.34 -9.79 3.17
CA VAL A 261 2.26 -10.92 4.12
C VAL A 261 1.17 -11.86 3.60
N PRO A 262 1.53 -13.08 3.17
CA PRO A 262 0.58 -14.00 2.55
C PRO A 262 -0.40 -14.61 3.55
N ALA A 263 -1.54 -15.08 3.05
CA ALA A 263 -2.65 -15.57 3.86
C ALA A 263 -2.35 -16.85 4.63
N ASP A 264 -1.42 -17.67 4.15
CA ASP A 264 -1.00 -18.93 4.78
C ASP A 264 -0.32 -18.75 6.15
N ILE A 265 0.20 -17.54 6.43
CA ILE A 265 0.82 -17.20 7.71
C ILE A 265 -0.23 -16.91 8.78
N PHE A 266 -1.45 -16.51 8.41
CA PHE A 266 -2.47 -16.12 9.38
C PHE A 266 -3.01 -17.36 10.14
N PRO A 267 -3.13 -17.30 11.48
CA PRO A 267 -3.80 -18.35 12.24
C PRO A 267 -5.31 -18.33 11.97
N ASP A 268 -6.05 -19.30 12.50
CA ASP A 268 -7.50 -19.38 12.25
C ASP A 268 -8.31 -18.23 12.90
N ARG A 269 -7.76 -17.58 13.94
CA ARG A 269 -8.40 -16.50 14.72
C ARG A 269 -7.42 -15.44 15.26
N PRO A 270 -6.72 -14.67 14.41
CA PRO A 270 -5.85 -13.59 14.85
C PRO A 270 -6.66 -12.38 15.32
N VAL A 271 -6.37 -11.85 16.51
CA VAL A 271 -7.06 -10.66 17.03
C VAL A 271 -6.29 -9.36 16.70
N GLY A 272 -5.05 -9.49 16.24
CA GLY A 272 -4.14 -8.39 16.00
C GLY A 272 -2.72 -8.87 15.76
N GLY A 273 -1.77 -7.95 15.85
CA GLY A 273 -0.37 -8.26 15.74
C GLY A 273 0.52 -7.05 15.90
N SER A 274 1.81 -7.27 15.67
CA SER A 274 2.83 -6.24 15.79
C SER A 274 3.79 -6.24 14.61
N ILE A 275 4.17 -5.06 14.14
CA ILE A 275 5.14 -4.85 13.06
C ILE A 275 6.40 -4.24 13.67
N SER A 276 7.56 -4.76 13.26
CA SER A 276 8.86 -4.20 13.62
C SER A 276 9.81 -4.27 12.42
N TRP A 277 10.85 -3.45 12.44
CA TRP A 277 11.90 -3.51 11.43
C TRP A 277 13.30 -3.30 12.02
N GLY A 278 14.30 -3.80 11.31
CA GLY A 278 15.72 -3.60 11.61
C GLY A 278 16.58 -3.54 10.35
N SER A 279 17.75 -2.92 10.47
CA SER A 279 18.75 -2.81 9.40
C SER A 279 19.54 -4.11 9.16
N GLN A 280 19.49 -5.05 10.11
CA GLN A 280 20.15 -6.35 10.02
C GLN A 280 19.15 -7.49 10.13
N ARG A 281 19.45 -8.58 9.45
CA ARG A 281 18.68 -9.82 9.56
C ARG A 281 18.81 -10.39 10.96
N GLU A 282 17.69 -10.77 11.56
CA GLU A 282 17.69 -11.40 12.88
C GLU A 282 18.49 -12.73 12.87
N PRO A 283 19.42 -12.92 13.83
CA PRO A 283 20.08 -14.21 14.04
C PRO A 283 19.06 -15.31 14.35
N GLY A 284 19.23 -16.51 13.76
CA GLY A 284 18.28 -17.61 13.87
C GLY A 284 17.99 -18.07 15.31
N TRP A 285 18.97 -17.97 16.22
CA TRP A 285 18.80 -18.32 17.63
C TRP A 285 17.81 -17.40 18.37
N ARG A 286 17.67 -16.13 17.95
CA ARG A 286 16.69 -15.20 18.54
C ARG A 286 15.27 -15.69 18.33
N ARG A 287 15.02 -16.43 17.24
CA ARG A 287 13.71 -17.04 16.99
C ARG A 287 13.28 -17.99 18.09
N VAL A 288 14.24 -18.68 18.72
CA VAL A 288 14.00 -19.65 19.80
C VAL A 288 13.68 -18.97 21.13
N LEU A 289 14.25 -17.79 21.39
CA LEU A 289 14.11 -17.10 22.67
C LEU A 289 12.93 -16.11 22.72
N GLY A 290 12.23 -15.87 21.61
CA GLY A 290 11.06 -14.97 21.56
C GLY A 290 11.37 -13.49 21.83
N LEU A 291 12.65 -13.09 21.89
CA LEU A 291 13.05 -11.71 22.15
C LEU A 291 12.90 -10.85 20.88
N ARG A 292 12.13 -9.76 20.97
CA ARG A 292 11.90 -8.79 19.89
C ARG A 292 13.09 -7.83 19.76
N PRO A 293 13.64 -7.56 18.55
CA PRO A 293 14.80 -6.69 18.38
C PRO A 293 14.61 -5.31 19.03
N MET A 294 15.66 -4.80 19.67
CA MET A 294 15.79 -3.38 19.97
C MET A 294 16.95 -2.83 19.16
N ALA A 295 16.73 -1.72 18.46
CA ALA A 295 17.78 -1.00 17.77
C ALA A 295 18.20 0.22 18.58
N MET A 296 19.50 0.49 18.62
CA MET A 296 20.07 1.71 19.21
C MET A 296 20.46 2.74 18.15
N SER A 297 19.85 2.69 16.96
CA SER A 297 20.11 3.67 15.90
C SER A 297 19.10 4.82 15.97
N ASN A 298 19.47 5.95 15.40
CA ASN A 298 18.55 7.07 15.16
C ASN A 298 17.91 7.00 13.76
N ARG A 299 17.97 5.84 13.10
CA ARG A 299 17.41 5.65 11.77
C ARG A 299 15.90 5.50 11.85
N LYS A 300 15.25 5.97 10.80
CA LYS A 300 13.80 5.89 10.63
C LYS A 300 13.49 5.42 9.22
N VAL A 301 12.30 4.87 9.05
CA VAL A 301 11.67 4.67 7.75
C VAL A 301 10.28 5.28 7.79
N LEU A 302 9.73 5.64 6.65
CA LEU A 302 8.30 5.87 6.53
C LEU A 302 7.61 4.52 6.41
N PHE A 303 6.49 4.37 7.10
CA PHE A 303 5.65 3.18 7.08
C PHE A 303 4.20 3.58 6.77
N SER A 304 3.56 2.87 5.84
CA SER A 304 2.15 3.02 5.50
C SER A 304 1.46 1.64 5.55
N GLY A 305 0.24 1.63 6.11
CA GLY A 305 -0.51 0.42 6.46
C GLY A 305 -0.58 0.15 7.98
N PRO A 306 -0.77 -1.12 8.41
CA PRO A 306 -1.01 -2.30 7.58
C PRO A 306 -2.38 -2.24 6.87
N PHE A 307 -2.39 -2.58 5.58
CA PHE A 307 -3.61 -2.67 4.78
C PHE A 307 -4.07 -4.12 4.70
N GLN A 308 -5.37 -4.36 4.93
CA GLN A 308 -5.95 -5.69 4.92
C GLN A 308 -6.59 -5.98 3.56
N HIS A 309 -6.18 -7.07 2.92
CA HIS A 309 -6.78 -7.50 1.66
C HIS A 309 -7.16 -8.96 1.66
N GLU A 310 -8.02 -9.34 0.73
CA GLU A 310 -8.37 -10.72 0.47
C GLU A 310 -7.48 -11.30 -0.63
N GLU A 311 -6.71 -12.35 -0.30
CA GLU A 311 -6.10 -13.22 -1.29
C GLU A 311 -7.18 -13.97 -2.05
N ARG A 312 -7.00 -14.04 -3.36
CA ARG A 312 -8.01 -14.57 -4.23
C ARG A 312 -8.16 -16.07 -4.05
N ARG A 313 -9.41 -16.50 -3.89
CA ARG A 313 -9.77 -17.92 -3.87
C ARG A 313 -10.17 -18.36 -5.27
N PRO A 314 -9.83 -19.59 -5.69
CA PRO A 314 -10.26 -20.12 -6.99
C PRO A 314 -11.78 -20.15 -7.18
N GLU A 315 -12.54 -20.13 -6.09
CA GLU A 315 -14.00 -20.26 -6.03
C GLU A 315 -14.74 -18.91 -6.09
N THR A 316 -14.06 -17.77 -5.89
CA THR A 316 -14.67 -16.43 -5.89
C THR A 316 -14.67 -15.82 -7.29
N GLU A 317 -15.86 -15.43 -7.77
CA GLU A 317 -16.11 -14.86 -9.10
C GLU A 317 -15.81 -13.34 -9.20
N ASP A 318 -15.59 -12.65 -8.08
CA ASP A 318 -15.44 -11.18 -8.07
C ASP A 318 -14.22 -10.75 -8.92
N PRO A 319 -14.38 -9.82 -9.89
CA PRO A 319 -13.32 -9.43 -10.79
C PRO A 319 -12.35 -8.44 -10.14
N ASN A 320 -11.11 -8.47 -10.62
CA ASN A 320 -10.21 -7.32 -10.49
C ASN A 320 -10.70 -6.22 -11.42
N LEU A 321 -10.56 -4.97 -11.03
CA LEU A 321 -11.11 -3.84 -11.76
C LEU A 321 -10.00 -2.89 -12.23
N LEU A 322 -9.88 -2.68 -13.54
CA LEU A 322 -8.98 -1.70 -14.14
C LEU A 322 -9.80 -0.70 -14.97
N VAL A 323 -9.79 0.57 -14.58
CA VAL A 323 -10.46 1.65 -15.29
C VAL A 323 -9.41 2.53 -15.96
N LEU A 324 -9.36 2.49 -17.28
CA LEU A 324 -8.48 3.29 -18.13
C LEU A 324 -9.29 4.45 -18.72
N VAL A 325 -9.00 5.66 -18.26
CA VAL A 325 -9.57 6.91 -18.76
C VAL A 325 -8.51 7.61 -19.61
N VAL A 326 -8.84 7.88 -20.88
CA VAL A 326 -7.97 8.68 -21.76
C VAL A 326 -8.58 10.07 -21.90
N GLU A 327 -8.00 11.09 -21.28
CA GLU A 327 -8.49 12.46 -21.35
C GLU A 327 -8.42 12.99 -22.80
N GLY A 328 -9.52 13.53 -23.32
CA GLY A 328 -9.58 14.10 -24.67
C GLY A 328 -9.88 13.08 -25.78
N LEU A 329 -10.24 11.83 -25.45
CA LEU A 329 -10.58 10.79 -26.43
C LEU A 329 -12.08 10.81 -26.80
N GLY A 330 -12.40 11.40 -27.96
CA GLY A 330 -13.76 11.38 -28.50
C GLY A 330 -14.09 10.05 -29.19
N ALA A 331 -15.31 9.53 -29.02
CA ALA A 331 -15.75 8.27 -29.65
C ALA A 331 -15.62 8.29 -31.17
N ARG A 332 -15.84 9.46 -31.78
CA ARG A 332 -15.74 9.67 -33.23
C ARG A 332 -14.33 9.52 -33.79
N HIS A 333 -13.31 9.43 -32.93
CA HIS A 333 -11.92 9.18 -33.33
C HIS A 333 -11.48 7.75 -33.00
N VAL A 334 -12.38 6.85 -32.63
CA VAL A 334 -12.10 5.43 -32.34
C VAL A 334 -12.54 4.56 -33.51
N SER A 335 -11.64 3.69 -33.98
CA SER A 335 -11.77 2.93 -35.22
C SER A 335 -12.92 1.93 -35.14
N CYS A 336 -13.00 1.12 -34.08
CA CYS A 336 -14.12 0.20 -33.86
C CYS A 336 -15.48 0.88 -33.61
N LEU A 337 -15.50 2.20 -33.37
CA LEU A 337 -16.74 3.00 -33.26
C LEU A 337 -17.12 3.69 -34.59
N GLY A 338 -16.47 3.32 -35.70
CA GLY A 338 -16.83 3.74 -37.05
C GLY A 338 -16.03 4.95 -37.56
N TYR A 339 -14.90 5.28 -36.93
CA TYR A 339 -13.99 6.30 -37.48
C TYR A 339 -13.35 5.82 -38.79
N ASP A 340 -13.14 6.75 -39.73
CA ASP A 340 -12.63 6.43 -41.06
C ASP A 340 -11.11 6.27 -41.13
N ARG A 341 -10.38 6.72 -40.10
CA ARG A 341 -8.94 6.53 -39.95
C ARG A 341 -8.67 5.45 -38.91
N GLU A 342 -7.65 4.63 -39.16
CA GLU A 342 -7.20 3.56 -38.27
C GLU A 342 -6.33 4.14 -37.14
N THR A 343 -6.93 4.92 -36.24
CA THR A 343 -6.25 5.57 -35.10
C THR A 343 -6.10 4.68 -33.88
N THR A 344 -6.85 3.58 -33.82
CA THR A 344 -6.94 2.71 -32.62
C THR A 344 -6.84 1.20 -32.94
N PRO A 345 -5.93 0.76 -33.84
CA PRO A 345 -5.85 -0.64 -34.25
C PRO A 345 -5.52 -1.60 -33.10
N ALA A 346 -4.78 -1.17 -32.08
CA ALA A 346 -4.42 -2.02 -30.96
C ALA A 346 -5.60 -2.23 -30.00
N ILE A 347 -6.38 -1.20 -29.67
CA ILE A 347 -7.64 -1.35 -28.93
C ILE A 347 -8.63 -2.25 -29.70
N ASP A 348 -8.73 -2.05 -31.02
CA ASP A 348 -9.58 -2.84 -31.91
C ASP A 348 -9.18 -4.31 -31.98
N ARG A 349 -7.90 -4.63 -31.73
CA ARG A 349 -7.37 -6.00 -31.71
C ARG A 349 -7.41 -6.63 -30.32
N GLU A 350 -6.96 -5.89 -29.32
CA GLU A 350 -6.67 -6.40 -27.97
C GLU A 350 -7.85 -6.26 -27.00
N LEU A 351 -8.85 -5.41 -27.26
CA LEU A 351 -9.95 -5.16 -26.33
C LEU A 351 -11.33 -5.35 -26.97
N ALA A 352 -11.66 -4.56 -28.00
CA ALA A 352 -12.99 -4.52 -28.59
C ALA A 352 -13.56 -5.91 -28.99
N PRO A 353 -12.78 -6.86 -29.54
CA PRO A 353 -13.30 -8.16 -29.96
C PRO A 353 -13.72 -9.08 -28.80
N PHE A 354 -13.47 -8.67 -27.56
CA PHE A 354 -13.72 -9.45 -26.35
C PHE A 354 -14.62 -8.71 -25.35
N ALA A 355 -15.00 -7.47 -25.66
CA ALA A 355 -15.67 -6.56 -24.75
C ALA A 355 -17.12 -6.25 -25.16
N HIS A 356 -17.87 -5.67 -24.24
CA HIS A 356 -19.05 -4.89 -24.55
C HIS A 356 -18.62 -3.51 -25.05
N THR A 357 -19.05 -3.14 -26.25
CA THR A 357 -18.72 -1.84 -26.85
C THR A 357 -19.98 -1.02 -26.95
N PHE A 358 -20.07 0.04 -26.15
CA PHE A 358 -21.20 0.95 -26.15
C PHE A 358 -20.99 2.00 -27.24
N THR A 359 -21.90 2.03 -28.22
CA THR A 359 -21.76 2.97 -29.36
C THR A 359 -22.29 4.35 -29.03
N ASN A 360 -23.05 4.52 -27.93
CA ASN A 360 -23.67 5.78 -27.53
C ASN A 360 -23.43 6.08 -26.04
N ALA A 361 -22.17 6.24 -25.65
CA ALA A 361 -21.76 6.61 -24.29
C ALA A 361 -21.41 8.09 -24.17
N TYR A 362 -21.85 8.74 -23.09
CA TYR A 362 -21.73 10.18 -22.93
C TYR A 362 -21.13 10.59 -21.57
N THR A 363 -20.25 11.59 -21.60
CA THR A 363 -19.70 12.19 -20.38
C THR A 363 -20.69 13.15 -19.71
N ALA A 364 -20.67 13.21 -18.37
CA ALA A 364 -21.50 14.11 -17.59
C ALA A 364 -20.98 15.55 -17.58
N ALA A 365 -19.70 15.77 -17.85
CA ALA A 365 -19.15 17.10 -18.03
C ALA A 365 -17.90 17.02 -18.92
N PRO A 366 -17.69 17.98 -19.85
CA PRO A 366 -16.49 18.00 -20.66
C PRO A 366 -15.31 18.65 -19.90
N GLU A 367 -15.14 18.25 -18.64
CA GLU A 367 -14.11 18.70 -17.71
C GLU A 367 -13.55 17.48 -16.97
N THR A 368 -12.23 17.33 -17.00
CA THR A 368 -11.56 16.08 -16.59
C THR A 368 -11.84 15.69 -15.14
N ALA A 369 -11.73 16.65 -14.21
CA ALA A 369 -11.95 16.36 -12.80
C ALA A 369 -13.42 16.03 -12.50
N ALA A 370 -14.35 16.72 -13.16
CA ALA A 370 -15.78 16.46 -13.03
C ALA A 370 -16.14 15.07 -13.56
N ALA A 371 -15.77 14.76 -14.81
CA ALA A 371 -16.07 13.47 -15.43
C ALA A 371 -15.41 12.29 -14.71
N ALA A 372 -14.15 12.43 -14.28
CA ALA A 372 -13.47 11.37 -13.55
C ALA A 372 -14.13 11.11 -12.18
N MET A 373 -14.57 12.16 -11.48
CA MET A 373 -15.30 12.00 -10.23
C MET A 373 -16.67 11.35 -10.47
N THR A 374 -17.38 11.69 -11.56
CA THR A 374 -18.59 10.98 -11.98
C THR A 374 -18.32 9.50 -12.24
N VAL A 375 -17.24 9.14 -12.91
CA VAL A 375 -16.86 7.73 -13.17
C VAL A 375 -16.63 6.95 -11.87
N LEU A 376 -16.11 7.60 -10.82
CA LEU A 376 -15.88 6.96 -9.53
C LEU A 376 -17.12 6.93 -8.63
N THR A 377 -18.01 7.91 -8.71
CA THR A 377 -19.12 8.05 -7.75
C THR A 377 -20.47 7.64 -8.33
N GLY A 378 -20.61 7.63 -9.66
CA GLY A 378 -21.89 7.49 -10.32
C GLY A 378 -22.84 8.67 -10.07
N LEU A 379 -22.30 9.85 -9.75
CA LEU A 379 -23.05 11.07 -9.43
C LEU A 379 -22.89 12.16 -10.50
N ASP A 380 -23.90 13.01 -10.57
CA ASP A 380 -23.86 14.25 -11.36
C ASP A 380 -22.77 15.22 -10.83
N PRO A 381 -22.08 15.96 -11.73
CA PRO A 381 -21.09 16.97 -11.36
C PRO A 381 -21.52 18.00 -10.30
N LEU A 382 -22.78 18.39 -10.30
CA LEU A 382 -23.33 19.31 -9.31
C LEU A 382 -23.51 18.64 -7.94
N ALA A 383 -23.80 17.32 -7.90
CA ALA A 383 -23.95 16.57 -6.65
C ALA A 383 -22.62 16.31 -5.96
N HIS A 384 -21.62 15.80 -6.70
CA HIS A 384 -20.28 15.56 -6.15
C HIS A 384 -19.44 16.83 -6.05
N ARG A 385 -19.94 17.96 -6.57
CA ARG A 385 -19.36 19.31 -6.46
C ARG A 385 -18.02 19.52 -7.19
N TYR A 386 -17.79 18.80 -8.28
CA TYR A 386 -16.66 19.07 -9.18
C TYR A 386 -17.20 19.62 -10.48
N LEU A 387 -17.04 20.92 -10.69
CA LEU A 387 -17.36 21.59 -11.96
C LEU A 387 -16.71 22.99 -11.98
N GLY A 388 -16.13 23.37 -13.12
CA GLY A 388 -15.41 24.62 -13.27
C GLY A 388 -14.20 24.70 -12.34
N ALA A 389 -14.05 25.84 -11.66
CA ALA A 389 -12.98 26.06 -10.69
C ALA A 389 -13.23 25.41 -9.31
N ALA A 390 -14.40 24.79 -9.09
CA ALA A 390 -14.70 24.13 -7.84
C ALA A 390 -14.19 22.69 -7.86
N HIS A 391 -13.25 22.41 -6.97
CA HIS A 391 -12.70 21.09 -6.68
C HIS A 391 -12.43 21.04 -5.17
N GLY A 392 -13.21 20.23 -4.44
CA GLY A 392 -13.09 20.06 -2.99
C GLY A 392 -13.27 18.59 -2.62
N PRO A 393 -13.12 18.19 -1.35
CA PRO A 393 -13.38 16.81 -0.98
C PRO A 393 -14.82 16.44 -1.35
N LEU A 394 -14.99 15.24 -1.90
CA LEU A 394 -16.30 14.63 -2.11
C LEU A 394 -17.12 14.78 -0.81
N PRO A 395 -18.36 15.32 -0.84
CA PRO A 395 -19.17 15.46 0.37
C PRO A 395 -19.23 14.16 1.17
N GLU A 396 -19.09 14.24 2.51
CA GLU A 396 -18.92 13.05 3.37
C GLU A 396 -20.05 12.02 3.24
N ARG A 397 -21.26 12.47 2.92
CA ARG A 397 -22.45 11.62 2.69
C ARG A 397 -22.36 10.72 1.45
N PHE A 398 -21.45 11.01 0.53
CA PHE A 398 -21.25 10.23 -0.69
C PHE A 398 -19.97 9.43 -0.58
N GLU A 399 -19.96 8.27 -1.24
CA GLU A 399 -18.82 7.39 -1.33
C GLU A 399 -18.31 7.34 -2.78
N SER A 400 -16.99 7.19 -2.94
CA SER A 400 -16.42 6.77 -4.21
C SER A 400 -16.45 5.24 -4.32
N LEU A 401 -16.42 4.71 -5.54
CA LEU A 401 -16.24 3.28 -5.81
C LEU A 401 -14.94 2.77 -5.17
N ALA A 402 -13.90 3.61 -5.09
CA ALA A 402 -12.65 3.25 -4.44
C ALA A 402 -12.85 2.97 -2.95
N GLU A 403 -13.65 3.78 -2.24
CA GLU A 403 -13.98 3.56 -0.83
C GLU A 403 -14.78 2.27 -0.64
N VAL A 404 -15.82 2.07 -1.46
CA VAL A 404 -16.67 0.88 -1.38
C VAL A 404 -15.85 -0.41 -1.57
N LEU A 405 -14.93 -0.40 -2.53
CA LEU A 405 -14.06 -1.55 -2.80
C LEU A 405 -12.97 -1.72 -1.73
N LEU A 406 -12.44 -0.63 -1.20
CA LEU A 406 -11.48 -0.68 -0.10
C LEU A 406 -12.11 -1.32 1.16
N ASP A 407 -13.36 -0.97 1.46
CA ASP A 407 -14.12 -1.58 2.55
C ASP A 407 -14.39 -3.08 2.31
N ASP A 408 -14.54 -3.49 1.04
CA ASP A 408 -14.59 -4.89 0.60
C ASP A 408 -13.20 -5.53 0.37
N ARG A 409 -12.14 -4.94 0.96
CA ARG A 409 -10.78 -5.50 1.01
C ARG A 409 -10.08 -5.61 -0.35
N TYR A 410 -10.48 -4.81 -1.34
CA TYR A 410 -9.69 -4.60 -2.55
C TYR A 410 -8.45 -3.74 -2.22
N ALA A 411 -7.32 -4.04 -2.86
CA ALA A 411 -6.23 -3.08 -2.96
C ALA A 411 -6.60 -1.98 -3.95
N THR A 412 -6.51 -0.71 -3.55
CA THR A 412 -6.96 0.42 -4.39
C THR A 412 -5.80 1.36 -4.75
N ALA A 413 -5.66 1.66 -6.05
CA ALA A 413 -4.65 2.58 -6.55
C ALA A 413 -5.17 3.52 -7.64
N ALA A 414 -4.61 4.73 -7.69
CA ALA A 414 -4.85 5.70 -8.75
C ALA A 414 -3.56 6.20 -9.42
N PHE A 415 -3.60 6.35 -10.75
CA PHE A 415 -2.50 6.84 -11.59
C PHE A 415 -3.03 7.94 -12.53
N THR A 416 -2.80 9.24 -12.26
CA THR A 416 -3.61 10.32 -12.86
C THR A 416 -2.89 11.38 -13.70
N GLU A 417 -1.56 11.35 -13.81
CA GLU A 417 -0.75 12.33 -14.58
C GLU A 417 -1.09 13.81 -14.27
N GLY A 418 -1.59 14.07 -13.05
CA GLY A 418 -2.09 15.37 -12.61
C GLY A 418 -1.00 16.38 -12.22
N GLU A 419 0.17 15.91 -11.79
CA GLU A 419 1.30 16.74 -11.34
C GLU A 419 2.27 17.06 -12.49
N GLY A 420 2.47 18.37 -12.77
CA GLY A 420 3.43 18.86 -13.76
C GLY A 420 2.93 20.08 -14.55
N GLU A 421 3.63 20.43 -15.65
CA GLU A 421 3.26 21.55 -16.54
C GLU A 421 1.85 21.44 -17.12
N ARG A 422 1.33 20.20 -17.18
CA ARG A 422 0.00 19.87 -17.69
C ARG A 422 -1.09 19.94 -16.62
N GLY A 423 -0.82 20.47 -15.43
CA GLY A 423 -1.67 20.46 -14.22
C GLY A 423 -3.19 20.31 -14.44
N GLY A 424 -3.84 19.46 -13.64
CA GLY A 424 -5.28 19.21 -13.68
C GLY A 424 -5.90 18.98 -12.30
N GLY A 425 -7.22 18.88 -12.22
CA GLY A 425 -7.93 18.67 -10.94
C GLY A 425 -7.80 17.25 -10.34
N LEU A 426 -7.01 16.37 -10.96
CA LEU A 426 -6.75 15.00 -10.52
C LEU A 426 -5.38 14.87 -9.82
N VAL A 427 -5.08 15.81 -8.93
CA VAL A 427 -3.86 15.83 -8.10
C VAL A 427 -4.17 15.39 -6.68
N PHE A 428 -3.14 14.99 -5.95
CA PHE A 428 -3.30 14.68 -4.53
C PHE A 428 -3.76 15.93 -3.76
N GLY A 429 -4.76 15.79 -2.90
CA GLY A 429 -5.32 16.88 -2.10
C GLY A 429 -6.44 17.66 -2.80
N SER A 430 -6.85 17.26 -4.01
CA SER A 430 -8.07 17.79 -4.63
C SER A 430 -9.33 17.18 -4.04
N GLY A 431 -9.22 16.06 -3.31
CA GLY A 431 -10.32 15.23 -2.83
C GLY A 431 -10.55 13.99 -3.69
N PHE A 432 -9.87 13.88 -4.84
CA PHE A 432 -9.94 12.74 -5.75
C PHE A 432 -9.24 11.49 -5.18
N GLU A 433 -8.30 11.66 -4.25
CA GLU A 433 -7.57 10.58 -3.59
C GLU A 433 -8.43 9.71 -2.64
N ARG A 434 -9.68 10.11 -2.38
CA ARG A 434 -10.56 9.46 -1.40
C ARG A 434 -10.87 8.01 -1.79
N GLY A 435 -10.48 7.07 -0.93
CA GLY A 435 -10.64 5.62 -1.13
C GLY A 435 -9.44 4.93 -1.79
N PHE A 436 -8.39 5.67 -2.17
CA PHE A 436 -7.16 5.09 -2.72
C PHE A 436 -6.08 4.95 -1.63
N GLU A 437 -5.54 3.75 -1.46
CA GLU A 437 -4.40 3.52 -0.56
C GLU A 437 -3.07 4.00 -1.15
N PHE A 438 -2.98 4.01 -2.49
CA PHE A 438 -1.82 4.42 -3.26
C PHE A 438 -2.24 5.39 -4.37
N PHE A 439 -1.57 6.54 -4.44
CA PHE A 439 -1.91 7.59 -5.38
C PHE A 439 -0.66 8.15 -6.07
N ASP A 440 -0.50 7.89 -7.36
CA ASP A 440 0.58 8.43 -8.20
C ASP A 440 -0.02 9.43 -9.21
N ALA A 441 0.23 10.71 -8.99
CA ALA A 441 -0.19 11.76 -9.93
C ALA A 441 0.93 12.21 -10.87
N SER A 442 2.09 11.57 -10.85
CA SER A 442 3.22 12.00 -11.64
C SER A 442 3.00 11.78 -13.14
N TYR A 443 3.62 12.64 -13.93
CA TYR A 443 3.75 12.48 -15.37
C TYR A 443 5.23 12.33 -15.77
N ARG A 444 5.95 11.41 -15.09
CA ARG A 444 7.40 11.21 -15.25
C ARG A 444 7.79 9.74 -15.17
N SER A 445 8.89 9.39 -15.85
CA SER A 445 9.54 8.09 -15.70
C SER A 445 10.37 8.05 -14.42
N ALA A 446 10.34 6.90 -13.72
CA ALA A 446 11.18 6.64 -12.54
C ALA A 446 12.69 6.66 -12.84
N SER A 447 13.10 6.59 -14.11
CA SER A 447 14.51 6.60 -14.55
C SER A 447 15.09 8.00 -14.78
N GLY A 448 14.37 9.08 -14.44
CA GLY A 448 14.69 10.46 -14.81
C GLY A 448 15.23 11.38 -13.73
N ASP A 449 16.29 11.00 -13.00
CA ASP A 449 17.01 11.89 -12.06
C ASP A 449 17.93 12.92 -12.78
N ALA A 450 17.97 12.92 -14.11
CA ALA A 450 18.65 13.95 -14.89
C ALA A 450 17.62 14.86 -15.57
N ALA A 451 17.79 16.17 -15.44
CA ALA A 451 17.05 17.19 -16.18
C ALA A 451 17.10 16.88 -17.69
N GLY A 452 16.04 16.24 -18.22
CA GLY A 452 15.99 15.79 -19.62
C GLY A 452 15.22 14.49 -19.91
N GLY A 453 14.61 13.83 -18.93
CA GLY A 453 13.76 12.64 -19.20
C GLY A 453 12.54 12.97 -20.08
N VAL A 454 12.27 12.12 -21.09
CA VAL A 454 11.06 12.24 -21.93
C VAL A 454 9.83 11.89 -21.07
N THR A 455 8.89 12.83 -20.96
CA THR A 455 7.59 12.63 -20.29
C THR A 455 6.54 12.14 -21.30
N ASP A 456 6.04 10.94 -21.07
CA ASP A 456 4.98 10.31 -21.87
C ASP A 456 4.08 9.42 -20.99
N SER A 457 2.85 9.17 -21.45
CA SER A 457 1.93 8.26 -20.74
C SER A 457 2.38 6.80 -20.72
N SER A 458 3.44 6.47 -21.45
CA SER A 458 3.99 5.12 -21.49
C SER A 458 4.69 4.76 -20.18
N ALA A 459 5.31 5.73 -19.51
CA ALA A 459 5.85 5.59 -18.16
C ALA A 459 4.76 5.27 -17.13
N THR A 460 3.61 5.97 -17.19
CA THR A 460 2.45 5.69 -16.34
C THR A 460 1.94 4.28 -16.56
N LEU A 461 1.81 3.85 -17.82
CA LEU A 461 1.35 2.51 -18.17
C LEU A 461 2.30 1.40 -17.69
N GLU A 462 3.61 1.66 -17.63
CA GLU A 462 4.60 0.73 -17.05
C GLU A 462 4.42 0.61 -15.53
N LYS A 463 4.26 1.72 -14.81
CA LYS A 463 3.95 1.70 -13.37
C LYS A 463 2.65 0.95 -13.07
N VAL A 464 1.60 1.18 -13.88
CA VAL A 464 0.32 0.46 -13.78
C VAL A 464 0.51 -1.04 -14.00
N HIS A 465 1.28 -1.43 -15.03
CA HIS A 465 1.57 -2.84 -15.29
C HIS A 465 2.24 -3.52 -14.10
N ASP A 466 3.26 -2.88 -13.53
CA ASP A 466 4.05 -3.46 -12.43
C ASP A 466 3.21 -3.55 -11.15
N TRP A 467 2.40 -2.54 -10.86
CA TRP A 467 1.48 -2.57 -9.73
C TRP A 467 0.42 -3.67 -9.89
N VAL A 468 -0.19 -3.79 -11.08
CA VAL A 468 -1.16 -4.86 -11.38
C VAL A 468 -0.51 -6.26 -11.30
N ASP A 469 0.76 -6.43 -11.69
CA ASP A 469 1.47 -7.70 -11.53
C ASP A 469 1.64 -8.07 -10.06
N ALA A 470 2.08 -7.11 -9.25
CA ALA A 470 2.34 -7.29 -7.83
C ALA A 470 1.09 -7.60 -7.00
N HIS A 471 -0.10 -7.26 -7.52
CA HIS A 471 -1.39 -7.48 -6.85
C HIS A 471 -2.25 -8.56 -7.52
N SER A 472 -1.71 -9.31 -8.49
CA SER A 472 -2.48 -10.26 -9.31
C SER A 472 -3.02 -11.48 -8.56
N ASP A 473 -2.53 -11.74 -7.35
CA ASP A 473 -2.91 -12.79 -6.41
C ASP A 473 -4.06 -12.38 -5.46
N GLY A 474 -4.46 -11.10 -5.43
CA GLY A 474 -5.57 -10.60 -4.62
C GLY A 474 -6.64 -9.86 -5.44
N LYS A 475 -7.65 -9.34 -4.74
CA LYS A 475 -8.63 -8.38 -5.29
C LYS A 475 -7.99 -7.00 -5.43
N PHE A 476 -8.12 -6.37 -6.60
CA PHE A 476 -7.61 -5.00 -6.81
C PHE A 476 -8.53 -4.11 -7.64
N PHE A 477 -8.42 -2.81 -7.39
CA PHE A 477 -9.01 -1.74 -8.18
C PHE A 477 -7.93 -0.71 -8.55
N ALA A 478 -7.74 -0.49 -9.85
CA ALA A 478 -6.83 0.51 -10.37
C ALA A 478 -7.60 1.51 -11.26
N PHE A 479 -7.51 2.79 -10.90
CA PHE A 479 -7.98 3.90 -11.74
C PHE A 479 -6.79 4.56 -12.43
N VAL A 480 -6.85 4.72 -13.74
CA VAL A 480 -5.78 5.29 -14.55
C VAL A 480 -6.35 6.40 -15.41
N CYS A 481 -5.79 7.61 -15.34
CA CYS A 481 -6.13 8.73 -16.21
C CYS A 481 -4.90 9.16 -17.00
N LEU A 482 -4.91 8.90 -18.30
CA LEU A 482 -3.85 9.27 -19.24
C LEU A 482 -4.18 10.61 -19.90
N ARG A 483 -3.20 11.48 -20.00
CA ARG A 483 -3.38 12.88 -20.41
C ARG A 483 -2.56 13.25 -21.64
N GLU A 484 -2.00 12.27 -22.35
CA GLU A 484 -1.23 12.53 -23.58
C GLU A 484 -2.03 13.29 -24.65
N LEU A 485 -3.36 13.13 -24.70
CA LEU A 485 -4.23 13.81 -25.66
C LEU A 485 -4.82 15.14 -25.17
N CYS A 486 -4.64 15.55 -23.90
CA CYS A 486 -5.26 16.77 -23.38
C CYS A 486 -4.63 18.05 -23.96
N ALA A 487 -3.33 18.01 -24.24
CA ALA A 487 -2.53 19.09 -24.80
C ALA A 487 -1.60 18.49 -25.88
N PHE A 488 -2.23 17.92 -26.91
CA PHE A 488 -1.50 17.30 -28.00
C PHE A 488 -0.74 18.35 -28.81
N GLU A 489 0.56 18.13 -28.94
CA GLU A 489 1.45 18.94 -29.77
C GLU A 489 2.25 17.98 -30.66
N MET A 490 2.75 18.46 -31.79
CA MET A 490 3.58 17.62 -32.64
C MET A 490 4.86 17.23 -31.90
N ARG A 491 5.07 15.92 -31.73
CA ARG A 491 6.25 15.34 -31.07
C ARG A 491 6.90 14.35 -32.02
N GLU A 492 8.22 14.20 -31.90
CA GLU A 492 8.99 13.27 -32.75
C GLU A 492 8.43 11.84 -32.70
N ARG A 493 8.02 11.40 -31.50
CA ARG A 493 7.42 10.08 -31.27
C ARG A 493 6.08 9.82 -31.96
N TYR A 494 5.42 10.84 -32.51
CA TYR A 494 4.18 10.69 -33.27
C TYR A 494 4.42 10.55 -34.78
N ALA A 495 5.66 10.72 -35.25
CA ALA A 495 5.98 10.82 -36.66
C ALA A 495 6.10 9.45 -37.37
N PRO A 496 5.76 9.38 -38.68
CA PRO A 496 5.10 10.45 -39.45
C PRO A 496 3.59 10.54 -39.14
N GLY A 497 3.02 9.52 -38.50
CA GLY A 497 1.61 9.46 -38.10
C GLY A 497 0.64 9.81 -39.23
N PHE A 498 -0.44 10.50 -38.89
CA PHE A 498 -1.39 11.11 -39.83
C PHE A 498 -0.94 12.50 -40.31
N VAL A 499 0.16 13.02 -39.75
CA VAL A 499 0.77 14.32 -40.11
C VAL A 499 1.52 14.24 -41.45
N GLY A 500 2.18 13.12 -41.73
CA GLY A 500 3.04 12.95 -42.90
C GLY A 500 4.22 13.92 -42.91
N GLU A 501 4.62 14.39 -44.10
CA GLU A 501 5.72 15.36 -44.28
C GLU A 501 5.25 16.82 -44.27
N ARG A 502 4.04 17.10 -43.75
CA ARG A 502 3.46 18.46 -43.79
C ARG A 502 4.20 19.40 -42.85
N ALA A 503 4.62 20.55 -43.37
CA ALA A 503 5.27 21.60 -42.57
C ALA A 503 4.35 22.25 -41.53
N ARG A 504 3.03 22.24 -41.75
CA ARG A 504 1.99 22.71 -40.81
C ARG A 504 0.82 21.72 -40.82
N PRO A 505 0.83 20.70 -39.96
CA PRO A 505 -0.28 19.76 -39.88
C PRO A 505 -1.53 20.41 -39.30
N ALA A 506 -2.70 19.95 -39.74
CA ALA A 506 -3.96 20.31 -39.09
C ALA A 506 -3.98 19.73 -37.66
N PRO A 507 -4.58 20.42 -36.66
CA PRO A 507 -4.64 19.93 -35.28
C PRO A 507 -5.23 18.51 -35.17
N ARG A 508 -6.25 18.19 -35.98
CA ARG A 508 -6.82 16.84 -36.06
C ARG A 508 -5.80 15.77 -36.47
N ASP A 509 -4.89 16.07 -37.38
CA ASP A 509 -3.86 15.12 -37.82
C ASP A 509 -2.82 14.90 -36.72
N VAL A 510 -2.47 15.95 -35.97
CA VAL A 510 -1.57 15.83 -34.80
C VAL A 510 -2.24 14.97 -33.72
N TYR A 511 -3.51 15.26 -33.42
CA TYR A 511 -4.31 14.50 -32.46
C TYR A 511 -4.41 13.02 -32.83
N ASP A 512 -4.79 12.70 -34.07
CA ASP A 512 -4.93 11.32 -34.55
C ASP A 512 -3.57 10.59 -34.49
N SER A 513 -2.45 11.29 -34.70
CA SER A 513 -1.10 10.71 -34.60
C SER A 513 -0.69 10.42 -33.16
N ALA A 514 -1.03 11.32 -32.23
CA ALA A 514 -0.84 11.10 -30.80
C ALA A 514 -1.70 9.94 -30.29
N LEU A 515 -2.95 9.84 -30.77
CA LEU A 515 -3.86 8.75 -30.45
C LEU A 515 -3.32 7.40 -30.94
N ALA A 516 -2.83 7.30 -32.19
CA ALA A 516 -2.25 6.05 -32.69
C ALA A 516 -1.00 5.60 -31.92
N TYR A 517 -0.17 6.54 -31.48
CA TYR A 517 0.96 6.23 -30.59
C TYR A 517 0.47 5.68 -29.24
N LEU A 518 -0.48 6.39 -28.60
CA LEU A 518 -1.01 6.02 -27.29
C LEU A 518 -1.76 4.68 -27.33
N ASP A 519 -2.54 4.45 -28.40
CA ASP A 519 -3.24 3.20 -28.67
C ASP A 519 -2.30 1.99 -28.63
N GLY A 520 -1.15 2.07 -29.29
CA GLY A 520 -0.15 1.00 -29.25
C GLY A 520 0.29 0.66 -27.82
N ARG A 521 0.54 1.68 -26.98
CA ARG A 521 0.94 1.49 -25.58
C ARG A 521 -0.19 0.95 -24.70
N ILE A 522 -1.42 1.39 -24.91
CA ILE A 522 -2.61 0.85 -24.25
C ILE A 522 -2.82 -0.62 -24.64
N GLY A 523 -2.72 -0.93 -25.94
CA GLY A 523 -2.81 -2.29 -26.46
C GLY A 523 -1.78 -3.23 -25.83
N ASP A 524 -0.53 -2.80 -25.69
CA ASP A 524 0.52 -3.57 -25.03
C ASP A 524 0.20 -3.84 -23.54
N LEU A 525 -0.36 -2.87 -22.81
CA LEU A 525 -0.82 -3.09 -21.44
C LEU A 525 -1.95 -4.13 -21.40
N ILE A 526 -2.99 -3.95 -22.23
CA ILE A 526 -4.15 -4.84 -22.29
C ILE A 526 -3.73 -6.26 -22.65
N ALA A 527 -2.87 -6.43 -23.65
CA ALA A 527 -2.33 -7.73 -24.05
C ALA A 527 -1.57 -8.41 -22.90
N ARG A 528 -0.73 -7.66 -22.17
CA ARG A 528 0.02 -8.20 -21.00
C ARG A 528 -0.89 -8.58 -19.85
N ILE A 529 -2.01 -7.89 -19.65
CA ILE A 529 -2.99 -8.25 -18.63
C ILE A 529 -3.79 -9.47 -19.08
N ARG A 530 -4.30 -9.52 -20.32
CA ARG A 530 -5.19 -10.60 -20.77
C ARG A 530 -4.48 -11.94 -21.04
N ASN A 531 -3.22 -11.93 -21.50
CA ASN A 531 -2.52 -13.14 -21.98
C ASN A 531 -1.85 -14.00 -20.88
N ARG A 532 -2.07 -13.72 -19.60
CA ARG A 532 -1.54 -14.53 -18.49
C ARG A 532 -2.66 -15.25 -17.73
N ASP A 533 -2.40 -16.50 -17.35
CA ASP A 533 -3.39 -17.36 -16.68
C ASP A 533 -3.89 -16.78 -15.35
N THR A 534 -3.03 -16.05 -14.63
CA THR A 534 -3.36 -15.40 -13.35
C THR A 534 -4.26 -14.17 -13.48
N ARG A 535 -4.35 -13.56 -14.68
CA ARG A 535 -5.02 -12.27 -14.92
C ARG A 535 -6.28 -12.39 -15.79
N ARG A 536 -6.76 -13.61 -16.00
CA ARG A 536 -8.02 -13.90 -16.73
C ARG A 536 -9.27 -13.33 -16.06
N ASN A 537 -9.16 -12.81 -14.84
CA ASN A 537 -10.26 -12.27 -14.03
C ASN A 537 -10.25 -10.74 -13.88
N THR A 538 -9.51 -10.03 -14.72
CA THR A 538 -9.50 -8.56 -14.69
C THR A 538 -10.56 -8.01 -15.64
N CYS A 539 -11.57 -7.33 -15.10
CA CYS A 539 -12.46 -6.45 -15.83
C CYS A 539 -11.69 -5.19 -16.24
N ILE A 540 -11.72 -4.86 -17.54
CA ILE A 540 -11.04 -3.68 -18.08
C ILE A 540 -12.10 -2.75 -18.67
N VAL A 541 -12.16 -1.52 -18.16
CA VAL A 541 -12.98 -0.44 -18.71
C VAL A 541 -12.06 0.52 -19.43
N LEU A 542 -12.34 0.83 -20.69
CA LEU A 542 -11.71 1.91 -21.43
C LEU A 542 -12.75 2.98 -21.74
N THR A 543 -12.48 4.21 -21.31
CA THR A 543 -13.35 5.36 -21.50
C THR A 543 -12.57 6.67 -21.65
N SER A 544 -13.28 7.80 -21.73
CA SER A 544 -12.71 9.13 -21.77
C SER A 544 -13.51 10.11 -20.90
N THR A 545 -12.89 11.20 -20.48
CA THR A 545 -13.60 12.31 -19.83
C THR A 545 -14.34 13.19 -20.84
N HIS A 546 -13.84 13.34 -22.06
CA HIS A 546 -14.40 14.17 -23.13
C HIS A 546 -13.63 13.98 -24.44
N GLY A 547 -14.23 14.39 -25.56
CA GLY A 547 -13.57 14.55 -26.86
C GLY A 547 -13.27 16.01 -27.20
N PHE A 548 -13.12 16.29 -28.49
CA PHE A 548 -12.78 17.61 -29.01
C PHE A 548 -13.64 17.98 -30.22
N ASP A 549 -14.03 19.25 -30.31
CA ASP A 549 -14.67 19.81 -31.49
C ASP A 549 -13.62 20.38 -32.46
N PHE A 550 -13.44 19.71 -33.60
CA PHE A 550 -12.53 20.09 -34.68
C PHE A 550 -13.21 20.86 -35.84
N THR A 551 -14.48 21.29 -35.70
CA THR A 551 -15.26 21.91 -36.78
C THR A 551 -14.91 23.37 -37.06
N GLY A 552 -13.98 23.95 -36.30
CA GLY A 552 -13.49 25.31 -36.46
C GLY A 552 -12.68 25.54 -37.75
N LYS A 553 -11.93 26.66 -37.78
CA LYS A 553 -10.99 26.93 -38.88
C LYS A 553 -9.93 25.81 -38.94
N PRO A 554 -9.40 25.45 -40.12
CA PRO A 554 -8.46 24.33 -40.28
C PRO A 554 -7.25 24.33 -39.33
N ASP A 555 -6.75 25.52 -38.97
CA ASP A 555 -5.58 25.70 -38.09
C ASP A 555 -5.96 26.13 -36.66
N ALA A 556 -7.26 26.19 -36.32
CA ALA A 556 -7.69 26.58 -34.98
C ALA A 556 -7.56 25.43 -33.98
N ALA A 557 -7.18 25.74 -32.75
CA ALA A 557 -7.23 24.80 -31.65
C ALA A 557 -8.65 24.22 -31.51
N PRO A 558 -8.78 22.91 -31.20
CA PRO A 558 -10.08 22.32 -30.96
C PRO A 558 -10.75 22.97 -29.75
N LYS A 559 -12.09 22.87 -29.72
CA LYS A 559 -12.89 23.43 -28.64
C LYS A 559 -13.48 22.33 -27.76
N VAL A 560 -13.80 22.73 -26.54
CA VAL A 560 -14.51 21.92 -25.55
C VAL A 560 -15.82 22.63 -25.22
N GLY A 561 -16.91 21.87 -25.08
CA GLY A 561 -18.24 22.38 -24.79
C GLY A 561 -19.31 21.29 -24.91
N LEU A 562 -20.58 21.69 -24.87
CA LEU A 562 -21.71 20.76 -24.85
C LEU A 562 -22.17 20.31 -26.26
N VAL A 563 -21.24 19.88 -27.10
CA VAL A 563 -21.52 19.39 -28.46
C VAL A 563 -21.30 17.88 -28.57
N GLU A 564 -21.89 17.23 -29.57
CA GLU A 564 -21.84 15.75 -29.70
C GLU A 564 -20.41 15.24 -29.74
N ASP A 565 -19.55 15.83 -30.57
CA ASP A 565 -18.16 15.38 -30.77
C ASP A 565 -17.31 15.47 -29.50
N VAL A 566 -17.69 16.33 -28.55
CA VAL A 566 -17.03 16.48 -27.25
C VAL A 566 -17.65 15.56 -26.20
N LEU A 567 -18.97 15.42 -26.19
CA LEU A 567 -19.66 14.67 -25.14
C LEU A 567 -19.75 13.17 -25.40
N HIS A 568 -19.70 12.75 -26.67
CA HIS A 568 -19.71 11.34 -27.09
C HIS A 568 -18.31 10.73 -26.92
N VAL A 569 -18.17 9.86 -25.92
CA VAL A 569 -16.91 9.24 -25.50
C VAL A 569 -16.96 7.72 -25.74
N PRO A 570 -15.83 7.05 -25.97
CA PRO A 570 -15.84 5.60 -26.04
C PRO A 570 -16.18 5.02 -24.67
N LEU A 571 -16.88 3.88 -24.65
CA LEU A 571 -17.01 3.04 -23.46
C LEU A 571 -16.93 1.59 -23.89
N ILE A 572 -15.82 0.94 -23.54
CA ILE A 572 -15.53 -0.45 -23.88
C ILE A 572 -15.24 -1.20 -22.58
N ILE A 573 -16.05 -2.22 -22.28
CA ILE A 573 -15.99 -2.96 -21.02
C ILE A 573 -15.73 -4.43 -21.32
N TYR A 574 -14.50 -4.87 -21.07
CA TYR A 574 -14.16 -6.29 -21.07
C TYR A 574 -14.49 -6.87 -19.70
N VAL A 575 -15.42 -7.84 -19.66
CA VAL A 575 -15.71 -8.63 -18.46
C VAL A 575 -15.34 -10.09 -18.75
N PRO A 576 -14.43 -10.69 -17.97
CA PRO A 576 -14.12 -12.11 -18.06
C PRO A 576 -15.35 -13.00 -18.08
N GLY A 577 -15.38 -13.98 -18.99
CA GLY A 577 -16.46 -14.97 -19.07
C GLY A 577 -17.77 -14.46 -19.67
N LEU A 578 -17.97 -13.15 -19.83
CA LEU A 578 -19.17 -12.60 -20.48
C LEU A 578 -19.02 -12.54 -22.01
N LYS A 579 -20.16 -12.70 -22.69
CA LYS A 579 -20.21 -12.71 -24.14
C LYS A 579 -20.19 -11.28 -24.71
N LYS A 580 -19.20 -11.00 -25.55
CA LYS A 580 -19.11 -9.75 -26.32
C LYS A 580 -20.41 -9.41 -27.02
N THR A 581 -20.82 -8.14 -26.92
CA THR A 581 -22.04 -7.65 -27.55
C THR A 581 -21.88 -6.15 -27.83
N PRO A 582 -22.06 -5.67 -29.08
CA PRO A 582 -22.26 -4.26 -29.35
C PRO A 582 -23.52 -3.76 -28.62
N ARG A 583 -23.41 -2.64 -27.90
CA ARG A 583 -24.46 -2.08 -27.07
C ARG A 583 -24.88 -0.70 -27.61
N PRO A 584 -25.97 -0.61 -28.39
CA PRO A 584 -26.39 0.64 -29.00
C PRO A 584 -27.16 1.56 -28.06
N GLU A 585 -27.45 1.12 -26.83
CA GLU A 585 -28.22 1.88 -25.86
C GLU A 585 -27.50 3.19 -25.47
N LEU A 586 -28.29 4.22 -25.12
CA LEU A 586 -27.77 5.46 -24.54
C LEU A 586 -27.30 5.18 -23.13
N VAL A 587 -26.04 5.51 -22.84
CA VAL A 587 -25.44 5.35 -21.52
C VAL A 587 -24.65 6.59 -21.14
N ALA A 588 -24.50 6.82 -19.85
CA ALA A 588 -23.72 7.92 -19.30
C ALA A 588 -22.55 7.39 -18.45
N LEU A 589 -21.51 8.19 -18.25
CA LEU A 589 -20.38 7.77 -17.42
C LEU A 589 -20.74 7.57 -15.95
N GLU A 590 -21.83 8.17 -15.48
CA GLU A 590 -22.39 7.91 -14.14
C GLU A 590 -22.82 6.44 -13.95
N ASP A 591 -23.10 5.72 -15.04
CA ASP A 591 -23.47 4.30 -15.00
C ASP A 591 -22.26 3.38 -14.75
N VAL A 592 -21.03 3.88 -14.86
CA VAL A 592 -19.81 3.06 -14.73
C VAL A 592 -19.63 2.57 -13.30
N ALA A 593 -19.64 3.48 -12.31
CA ALA A 593 -19.48 3.11 -10.90
C ALA A 593 -20.48 2.04 -10.41
N PRO A 594 -21.80 2.19 -10.59
CA PRO A 594 -22.77 1.18 -10.19
C PRO A 594 -22.65 -0.12 -10.99
N THR A 595 -22.24 -0.07 -12.26
CA THR A 595 -21.93 -1.29 -13.03
C THR A 595 -20.76 -2.06 -12.42
N LEU A 596 -19.67 -1.37 -12.08
CA LEU A 596 -18.49 -2.02 -11.50
C LEU A 596 -18.77 -2.54 -10.08
N ALA A 597 -19.54 -1.80 -9.28
CA ALA A 597 -20.01 -2.27 -7.98
C ALA A 597 -20.85 -3.55 -8.11
N HIS A 598 -21.78 -3.58 -9.07
CA HIS A 598 -22.57 -4.78 -9.37
C HIS A 598 -21.69 -5.99 -9.74
N LEU A 599 -20.67 -5.78 -10.58
CA LEU A 599 -19.74 -6.83 -10.99
C LEU A 599 -18.89 -7.35 -9.82
N ALA A 600 -18.50 -6.47 -8.89
CA ALA A 600 -17.75 -6.83 -7.69
C ALA A 600 -18.64 -7.34 -6.54
N GLY A 601 -19.97 -7.40 -6.72
CA GLY A 601 -20.90 -7.85 -5.67
C GLY A 601 -21.07 -6.87 -4.51
N VAL A 602 -20.55 -5.64 -4.62
CA VAL A 602 -20.61 -4.60 -3.60
C VAL A 602 -21.76 -3.61 -3.85
N ARG A 603 -22.09 -2.81 -2.84
CA ARG A 603 -23.16 -1.79 -2.92
C ARG A 603 -22.70 -0.50 -2.28
N PHE A 604 -23.05 0.62 -2.91
CA PHE A 604 -22.96 1.93 -2.28
C PHE A 604 -23.96 1.99 -1.11
N SER A 605 -23.53 2.58 0.01
CA SER A 605 -24.43 2.90 1.14
C SER A 605 -25.16 4.22 0.90
N SER A 606 -24.60 5.07 0.05
CA SER A 606 -25.16 6.33 -0.43
C SER A 606 -25.93 6.20 -1.76
N PRO A 607 -26.91 7.07 -2.05
CA PRO A 607 -27.59 7.09 -3.34
C PRO A 607 -26.62 7.38 -4.48
N VAL A 608 -26.75 6.65 -5.59
CA VAL A 608 -26.06 6.87 -6.86
C VAL A 608 -27.07 7.30 -7.93
N ALA A 609 -26.66 8.11 -8.91
CA ALA A 609 -27.52 8.57 -9.99
C ALA A 609 -27.58 7.57 -11.16
N GLY A 610 -26.42 7.01 -11.53
CA GLY A 610 -26.31 6.03 -12.60
C GLY A 610 -26.88 4.66 -12.24
N ARG A 611 -26.92 3.75 -13.23
CA ARG A 611 -27.44 2.38 -13.10
C ARG A 611 -26.49 1.34 -13.70
N SER A 612 -26.54 0.12 -13.18
CA SER A 612 -25.70 -0.98 -13.71
C SER A 612 -26.18 -1.45 -15.08
N PHE A 613 -25.29 -1.55 -16.08
CA PHE A 613 -25.61 -2.05 -17.44
C PHE A 613 -26.22 -3.46 -17.49
N PHE A 614 -26.18 -4.19 -16.38
CA PHE A 614 -26.74 -5.53 -16.22
C PHE A 614 -28.17 -5.53 -15.69
N GLU A 615 -28.73 -4.38 -15.32
CA GLU A 615 -30.12 -4.27 -14.86
C GLU A 615 -31.13 -4.15 -16.03
N PRO A 616 -32.30 -4.78 -15.92
CA PRO A 616 -33.31 -4.79 -16.98
C PRO A 616 -34.16 -3.51 -16.98
N ALA A 617 -33.61 -2.40 -17.48
CA ALA A 617 -34.32 -1.22 -18.01
C ALA A 617 -33.32 -0.08 -18.25
N PHE A 618 -32.67 -0.07 -19.42
CA PHE A 618 -31.66 0.93 -19.78
C PHE A 618 -32.26 1.99 -20.71
N LEU A 619 -32.96 2.96 -20.13
CA LEU A 619 -33.35 4.19 -20.83
C LEU A 619 -33.11 5.34 -19.86
N ASN A 620 -31.86 5.80 -19.78
CA ASN A 620 -31.54 7.09 -19.17
C ASN A 620 -31.16 8.04 -20.30
N GLU A 621 -31.66 9.27 -20.26
CA GLU A 621 -31.30 10.32 -21.21
C GLU A 621 -30.07 11.04 -20.64
N PRO A 622 -28.87 10.89 -21.22
CA PRO A 622 -27.67 11.45 -20.63
C PRO A 622 -27.77 12.97 -20.52
N ILE A 623 -27.51 13.46 -19.31
CA ILE A 623 -27.42 14.89 -19.02
C ILE A 623 -25.95 15.25 -18.85
N SER A 624 -25.53 16.36 -19.46
CA SER A 624 -24.17 16.89 -19.34
C SER A 624 -24.21 18.35 -18.90
N VAL A 625 -23.27 18.75 -18.04
CA VAL A 625 -23.17 20.12 -17.52
C VAL A 625 -21.79 20.72 -17.79
N PHE A 626 -21.71 22.05 -17.91
CA PHE A 626 -20.44 22.74 -18.19
C PHE A 626 -20.48 24.21 -17.79
N GLY A 627 -19.36 24.72 -17.27
CA GLY A 627 -19.08 26.16 -17.17
C GLY A 627 -19.79 26.95 -16.06
N ASP A 628 -19.44 28.23 -15.97
CA ASP A 628 -20.07 29.26 -15.13
C ASP A 628 -20.23 30.55 -15.97
N PRO A 629 -21.44 30.92 -16.42
CA PRO A 629 -22.74 30.36 -16.06
C PRO A 629 -22.95 28.91 -16.49
N LEU A 630 -23.79 28.21 -15.72
CA LEU A 630 -24.10 26.80 -15.92
C LEU A 630 -24.81 26.60 -17.25
N ALA A 631 -24.17 25.83 -18.13
CA ALA A 631 -24.80 25.26 -19.31
C ALA A 631 -25.13 23.78 -19.07
N VAL A 632 -26.27 23.35 -19.60
CA VAL A 632 -26.78 21.99 -19.47
C VAL A 632 -27.15 21.42 -20.85
N SER A 633 -27.02 20.12 -21.02
CA SER A 633 -27.40 19.41 -22.24
C SER A 633 -28.12 18.12 -21.90
N ILE A 634 -29.11 17.75 -22.69
CA ILE A 634 -29.75 16.44 -22.63
C ILE A 634 -29.69 15.75 -24.00
N ARG A 635 -29.44 14.43 -23.97
CA ARG A 635 -29.31 13.59 -25.16
C ARG A 635 -30.40 12.51 -25.16
N THR A 636 -31.21 12.47 -26.22
CA THR A 636 -32.21 11.40 -26.46
C THR A 636 -31.73 10.47 -27.59
N GLU A 637 -32.56 9.65 -28.22
CA GLU A 637 -32.11 8.91 -29.42
C GLU A 637 -31.88 9.87 -30.59
N ARG A 638 -32.80 10.83 -30.79
CA ARG A 638 -32.84 11.72 -31.96
C ARG A 638 -32.22 13.09 -31.72
N TRP A 639 -32.40 13.64 -30.53
CA TRP A 639 -32.08 15.04 -30.26
C TRP A 639 -30.90 15.18 -29.32
N ARG A 640 -30.08 16.20 -29.55
CA ARG A 640 -29.29 16.87 -28.52
C ARG A 640 -29.88 18.25 -28.28
N PHE A 641 -30.24 18.52 -27.04
CA PHE A 641 -30.64 19.85 -26.61
C PHE A 641 -29.54 20.44 -25.72
N THR A 642 -29.25 21.73 -25.88
CA THR A 642 -28.32 22.50 -25.05
C THR A 642 -29.01 23.76 -24.57
N TRP A 643 -28.76 24.14 -23.33
CA TRP A 643 -29.29 25.34 -22.72
C TRP A 643 -28.24 25.98 -21.82
N GLN A 644 -27.80 27.17 -22.21
CA GLN A 644 -27.03 28.03 -21.32
C GLN A 644 -28.01 28.76 -20.41
N THR A 645 -27.96 28.42 -19.13
CA THR A 645 -28.81 29.03 -18.12
C THR A 645 -28.19 30.35 -17.64
N ARG A 646 -28.90 31.02 -16.72
CA ARG A 646 -28.31 32.11 -15.92
C ARG A 646 -27.81 31.64 -14.55
N ARG A 647 -28.01 30.38 -14.18
CA ARG A 647 -27.60 29.88 -12.86
C ARG A 647 -26.07 29.77 -12.81
N ARG A 648 -25.50 29.97 -11.63
CA ARG A 648 -24.12 29.55 -11.35
C ARG A 648 -24.11 28.10 -10.86
N PRO A 649 -23.07 27.30 -11.16
CA PRO A 649 -23.01 25.90 -10.73
C PRO A 649 -22.96 25.76 -9.20
N PHE A 650 -22.20 26.62 -8.52
CA PHE A 650 -22.09 26.63 -7.06
C PHE A 650 -22.17 28.08 -6.54
N GLY A 651 -23.34 28.53 -6.07
CA GLY A 651 -23.48 29.84 -5.45
C GLY A 651 -24.89 30.43 -5.54
N ALA A 652 -25.14 31.46 -4.72
CA ALA A 652 -26.39 32.22 -4.77
C ALA A 652 -26.32 33.30 -5.85
N GLY A 653 -27.33 33.36 -6.72
CA GLY A 653 -27.49 34.42 -7.74
C GLY A 653 -27.41 33.94 -9.19
N MET A 654 -27.75 34.84 -10.10
CA MET A 654 -27.75 34.61 -11.55
C MET A 654 -26.58 35.36 -12.21
N ALA A 655 -25.97 34.77 -13.23
CA ALA A 655 -24.97 35.43 -14.05
C ALA A 655 -25.58 36.47 -14.99
N GLU A 656 -24.81 37.51 -15.30
CA GLU A 656 -25.14 38.52 -16.33
C GLU A 656 -24.85 37.95 -17.73
N ALA A 657 -25.56 36.89 -18.10
CA ALA A 657 -25.50 36.28 -19.42
C ALA A 657 -26.89 36.10 -20.01
N ASP A 658 -27.00 36.16 -21.33
CA ASP A 658 -28.24 35.82 -22.02
C ASP A 658 -28.40 34.30 -22.07
N GLU A 659 -29.66 33.87 -21.91
CA GLU A 659 -29.99 32.46 -22.13
C GLU A 659 -29.90 32.13 -23.61
N ALA A 660 -29.32 30.98 -23.90
CA ALA A 660 -29.20 30.48 -25.27
C ALA A 660 -29.62 29.03 -25.32
N THR A 661 -30.38 28.65 -26.36
CA THR A 661 -30.82 27.28 -26.59
C THR A 661 -30.36 26.75 -27.94
N GLY A 662 -29.95 25.50 -27.96
CA GLY A 662 -29.61 24.74 -29.16
C GLY A 662 -30.42 23.46 -29.20
N LEU A 663 -31.05 23.15 -30.34
CA LEU A 663 -31.69 21.86 -30.56
C LEU A 663 -31.17 21.30 -31.88
N TYR A 664 -30.60 20.09 -31.84
CA TYR A 664 -29.95 19.50 -32.99
C TYR A 664 -30.39 18.04 -33.20
N ASP A 665 -30.74 17.69 -34.44
CA ASP A 665 -31.05 16.30 -34.81
C ASP A 665 -29.73 15.56 -35.04
N VAL A 666 -29.42 14.57 -34.20
CA VAL A 666 -28.14 13.86 -34.26
C VAL A 666 -27.97 13.01 -35.51
N ARG A 667 -29.08 12.70 -36.19
CA ARG A 667 -29.08 11.94 -37.45
C ARG A 667 -28.63 12.81 -38.63
N GLU A 668 -28.63 14.12 -38.44
CA GLU A 668 -28.15 15.11 -39.42
C GLU A 668 -26.71 15.59 -39.11
N LEU A 669 -26.03 14.99 -38.14
CA LEU A 669 -24.65 15.33 -37.80
C LEU A 669 -23.70 14.90 -38.94
N THR A 670 -23.00 15.87 -39.52
CA THR A 670 -22.04 15.62 -40.61
C THR A 670 -20.60 15.59 -40.10
N ARG A 671 -19.64 15.27 -40.98
CA ARG A 671 -18.20 15.40 -40.67
C ARG A 671 -17.76 16.85 -40.39
N GLN A 672 -18.54 17.84 -40.78
CA GLN A 672 -18.27 19.27 -40.53
C GLN A 672 -19.03 19.80 -39.31
N GLY A 673 -19.62 18.91 -38.51
CA GLY A 673 -20.44 19.26 -37.36
C GLY A 673 -21.92 19.35 -37.69
N TRP A 674 -22.62 20.11 -36.84
CA TRP A 674 -24.06 20.30 -36.92
C TRP A 674 -24.46 21.13 -38.13
N THR A 675 -25.48 20.67 -38.85
CA THR A 675 -25.99 21.35 -40.05
C THR A 675 -26.80 22.59 -39.72
N ARG A 676 -27.65 22.55 -38.68
CA ARG A 676 -28.54 23.67 -38.32
C ARG A 676 -29.12 23.54 -36.90
N ASN A 677 -29.19 24.67 -36.17
CA ASN A 677 -29.97 24.75 -34.93
C ASN A 677 -31.47 24.77 -35.27
N ALA A 678 -32.20 23.74 -34.81
CA ALA A 678 -33.62 23.53 -35.05
C ALA A 678 -34.53 24.08 -33.94
N ALA A 679 -33.98 24.75 -32.92
CA ALA A 679 -34.74 25.23 -31.76
C ALA A 679 -35.97 26.08 -32.16
N ALA A 680 -35.79 27.01 -33.10
CA ALA A 680 -36.88 27.87 -33.61
C ALA A 680 -37.96 27.09 -34.37
N GLN A 681 -37.62 25.93 -34.96
CA GLN A 681 -38.55 25.08 -35.70
C GLN A 681 -39.38 24.19 -34.77
N TYR A 682 -38.85 23.82 -33.60
CA TYR A 682 -39.48 22.90 -32.67
C TYR A 682 -39.61 23.48 -31.24
N PRO A 683 -40.32 24.61 -31.05
CA PRO A 683 -40.39 25.31 -29.77
C PRO A 683 -41.01 24.45 -28.65
N ARG A 684 -41.96 23.56 -28.97
CA ARG A 684 -42.55 22.64 -27.97
C ARG A 684 -41.55 21.62 -27.44
N ILE A 685 -40.64 21.13 -28.31
CA ILE A 685 -39.59 20.19 -27.90
C ILE A 685 -38.59 20.92 -27.00
N VAL A 686 -38.19 22.15 -27.38
CA VAL A 686 -37.33 23.01 -26.57
C VAL A 686 -37.91 23.24 -25.17
N SER A 687 -39.17 23.69 -25.07
CA SER A 687 -39.80 23.92 -23.76
C SER A 687 -39.93 22.65 -22.93
N GLY A 688 -40.14 21.49 -23.57
CA GLY A 688 -40.16 20.19 -22.89
C GLY A 688 -38.81 19.85 -22.24
N PHE A 689 -37.72 19.95 -23.01
CA PHE A 689 -36.38 19.70 -22.48
C PHE A 689 -35.94 20.73 -21.44
N GLN A 690 -36.27 22.01 -21.61
CA GLN A 690 -35.98 23.02 -20.60
C GLN A 690 -36.66 22.68 -19.27
N LYS A 691 -37.95 22.33 -19.30
CA LYS A 691 -38.68 21.93 -18.10
C LYS A 691 -38.05 20.72 -17.41
N GLN A 692 -37.68 19.69 -18.19
CA GLN A 692 -37.03 18.49 -17.67
C GLN A 692 -35.67 18.81 -17.02
N LEU A 693 -34.87 19.68 -17.65
CA LEU A 693 -33.58 20.10 -17.11
C LEU A 693 -33.74 21.02 -15.89
N GLU A 694 -34.77 21.86 -15.84
CA GLU A 694 -35.10 22.63 -14.63
C GLU A 694 -35.44 21.71 -13.45
N GLU A 695 -36.30 20.71 -13.68
CA GLU A 695 -36.64 19.71 -12.66
C GLU A 695 -35.39 18.97 -12.18
N HIS A 696 -34.50 18.54 -13.09
CA HIS A 696 -33.22 17.91 -12.75
C HIS A 696 -32.35 18.83 -11.89
N LEU A 697 -32.14 20.07 -12.31
CA LEU A 697 -31.33 21.05 -11.56
C LEU A 697 -31.90 21.36 -10.18
N ASP A 698 -33.23 21.42 -10.05
CA ASP A 698 -33.88 21.67 -8.77
C ASP A 698 -33.72 20.48 -7.81
N THR A 699 -33.71 19.24 -8.30
CA THR A 699 -33.43 18.06 -7.46
C THR A 699 -32.00 18.07 -6.90
N LEU A 700 -31.04 18.60 -7.66
CA LEU A 700 -29.64 18.71 -7.24
C LEU A 700 -29.38 19.93 -6.34
N SER A 701 -30.25 20.94 -6.41
CA SER A 701 -30.14 22.20 -5.66
C SER A 701 -30.91 22.22 -4.34
N ALA A 702 -31.78 21.23 -4.09
CA ALA A 702 -32.54 21.16 -2.85
C ALA A 702 -31.57 21.07 -1.66
N PRO A 703 -31.75 21.89 -0.60
CA PRO A 703 -30.97 21.74 0.61
C PRO A 703 -31.25 20.34 1.17
N SER A 704 -30.26 19.46 1.13
CA SER A 704 -30.29 18.25 1.95
C SER A 704 -30.25 18.73 3.40
N ASP A 705 -31.25 18.36 4.21
CA ASP A 705 -31.23 18.57 5.65
C ASP A 705 -29.90 18.01 6.21
N ASP A 706 -28.98 18.92 6.57
CA ASP A 706 -27.78 18.64 7.36
C ASP A 706 -28.15 18.53 8.85
#